data_AF-A0A3D2E0R3-F1
#
_entry.id   AF-A0A3D2E0R3-F1
#
_cell.length_a   1.000
_cell.length_b   1.000
_cell.length_c   1.000
_cell.angle_alpha   90.00
_cell.angle_beta   90.00
_cell.angle_gamma   90.00
#
_symmetry.space_group_name_H-M   'P 1'
#
loop_
_entity.id
_entity.type
_entity.pdbx_description
1 polymer ?
#
loop_
_entity_poly.entity_id
_entity_poly.type
_entity_poly.pdbx_seq_one_letter_code
_entity_poly.pdbx_strand_id
1 'polypeptide(L)'
;MSAGITRRAGIQTGVAIQKQEYVLDEDFAEEYKNVTAPEFSFTNSTLFEALAQVGGYIHAIPRLVPLSTTDDTHYKVTFDKLGGSEQAPTMPPMIYQDSTIDVNEWCGKIASPAQNLCNTTDEGGAITELGNDYITVRTEVGNIEINGDNVLIRTSLPIQQLIKLECGFIPDYNSGNTPVGDITAYAYEDAEYSVLSSYWGTAYPYSKAWALRWKQGGTTIDGLVWRQKDVTTIGDAFQNTAIVNIINAKTGLPLKSTDKDGEWYRRLAFKVTYVPIATARVEAVKPVLTDGGETSNALVYNQGANVAETSFYGEKMRGAIARLGQDVEQRTYDIKTYSQMPKVGQILDGKYIATIDAEYDITRIRITVTLAKNFNQLSQFVGLNSNYRLYDISEKQSVERHIQYSERIIVGKSAYASVYSYQDSKGKTRTSRYQTILRYFTIMMKRTFDRNAWSADESDYILNKIMCAWTVFDKDTTSAKFDGKGVLLPVVAFPFGNSICFTFSYYDNYGVGFQSSNDYENETDKAAQRLVPYTDVYGEISKLSFEMSDKAWTPSLDDQKDGGKAMLYPEGNSFATATYALTTLVVTGQLDDYALQIEKDSREKIDVNYQVHYVSDSNDIVVCPGLALFNPYVSNEAAILEPEKFYVIWQKQTINALKRDIVASQSITVQQLSSATAWEVNFGSLSHAVMINGILKWNPMTCPIDGAKSWAICKKVGANRYTILFGQNVNINSGETTESIYFSAVIPEDYQEVDFNATV
;
A
#
# COMPACT_ATOMS: atom_id res chain seq x y z
N MET A 1 24.09 -6.69 5.84
CA MET A 1 23.89 -7.50 7.06
C MET A 1 25.20 -7.62 7.82
N SER A 2 25.44 -6.79 8.84
CA SER A 2 26.36 -7.16 9.92
C SER A 2 25.50 -7.81 10.99
N ALA A 3 25.44 -9.14 10.99
CA ALA A 3 24.81 -9.85 12.10
C ALA A 3 25.58 -9.48 13.37
N GLY A 4 24.96 -8.66 14.22
CA GLY A 4 25.47 -8.19 15.50
C GLY A 4 25.49 -9.30 16.55
N ILE A 5 26.14 -10.43 16.27
CA ILE A 5 26.66 -11.30 17.32
C ILE A 5 28.12 -10.90 17.52
N THR A 6 28.32 -9.75 18.14
CA THR A 6 29.56 -9.49 18.86
C THR A 6 29.56 -10.43 20.06
N ARG A 7 30.06 -11.66 19.89
CA ARG A 7 30.38 -12.51 21.04
C ARG A 7 31.32 -11.68 21.91
N ARG A 8 30.98 -11.49 23.20
CA ARG A 8 31.94 -11.04 24.21
C ARG A 8 33.14 -11.96 24.09
N ALA A 9 34.25 -11.45 23.55
CA ALA A 9 35.53 -12.09 23.71
C ALA A 9 35.79 -12.15 25.21
N GLY A 10 35.95 -13.36 25.74
CA GLY A 10 36.53 -13.54 27.06
C GLY A 10 37.87 -12.81 27.08
N ILE A 11 37.98 -11.85 27.98
CA ILE A 11 39.25 -11.21 28.31
C ILE A 11 40.22 -12.35 28.69
N GLN A 12 41.39 -12.34 28.05
CA GLN A 12 42.55 -13.22 28.28
C GLN A 12 42.41 -14.67 27.81
N THR A 13 42.77 -14.92 26.55
CA THR A 13 43.76 -15.93 26.13
C THR A 13 43.95 -15.75 24.62
N GLY A 14 45.19 -15.75 24.12
CA GLY A 14 45.57 -15.39 22.75
C GLY A 14 45.07 -16.35 21.66
N VAL A 15 43.76 -16.59 21.58
CA VAL A 15 43.10 -17.43 20.59
C VAL A 15 42.70 -16.57 19.39
N ALA A 16 43.04 -17.04 18.19
CA ALA A 16 42.67 -16.43 16.92
C ALA A 16 41.16 -16.16 16.86
N ILE A 17 40.79 -15.03 16.24
CA ILE A 17 39.40 -14.66 15.94
C ILE A 17 38.72 -15.87 15.28
N GLN A 18 37.73 -16.48 15.93
CA GLN A 18 36.94 -17.56 15.32
C GLN A 18 36.29 -17.00 14.06
N LYS A 19 36.60 -17.61 12.92
CA LYS A 19 36.08 -17.22 11.61
C LYS A 19 34.55 -17.41 11.62
N GLN A 20 33.79 -16.50 11.02
CA GLN A 20 32.33 -16.60 10.97
C GLN A 20 31.92 -17.91 10.28
N GLU A 21 31.02 -18.67 10.91
CA GLU A 21 30.49 -19.95 10.38
C GLU A 21 29.64 -19.75 9.11
N TYR A 22 29.02 -18.58 8.95
CA TYR A 22 28.18 -18.23 7.79
C TYR A 22 28.59 -16.87 7.22
N VAL A 23 28.87 -16.82 5.92
CA VAL A 23 29.20 -15.57 5.20
C VAL A 23 28.25 -15.42 4.01
N LEU A 24 27.79 -14.21 3.72
CA LEU A 24 26.98 -13.96 2.53
C LEU A 24 27.84 -14.10 1.27
N ASP A 25 27.27 -14.65 0.20
CA ASP A 25 27.92 -14.68 -1.10
C ASP A 25 28.36 -13.29 -1.57
N GLU A 26 29.61 -13.16 -2.02
CA GLU A 26 30.23 -11.88 -2.35
C GLU A 26 29.61 -11.25 -3.61
N ASP A 27 29.29 -12.06 -4.62
CA ASP A 27 28.64 -11.59 -5.85
C ASP A 27 27.22 -11.10 -5.52
N PHE A 28 26.49 -11.87 -4.71
CA PHE A 28 25.17 -11.47 -4.20
C PHE A 28 25.25 -10.20 -3.33
N ALA A 29 26.26 -10.10 -2.45
CA ALA A 29 26.43 -8.95 -1.58
C ALA A 29 26.70 -7.67 -2.39
N GLU A 30 27.53 -7.75 -3.44
CA GLU A 30 27.82 -6.58 -4.29
C GLU A 30 26.60 -6.16 -5.11
N GLU A 31 25.82 -7.11 -5.63
CA GLU A 31 24.59 -6.82 -6.37
C GLU A 31 23.53 -6.11 -5.51
N TYR A 32 23.34 -6.57 -4.26
CA TYR A 32 22.31 -6.03 -3.37
C TYR A 32 22.81 -4.93 -2.43
N LYS A 33 24.08 -4.51 -2.56
CA LYS A 33 24.73 -3.50 -1.71
C LYS A 33 23.97 -2.17 -1.64
N ASN A 34 23.39 -1.76 -2.77
CA ASN A 34 22.65 -0.50 -2.91
C ASN A 34 21.13 -0.73 -3.00
N VAL A 35 20.65 -1.91 -2.59
CA VAL A 35 19.23 -2.24 -2.57
C VAL A 35 18.68 -1.92 -1.18
N THR A 36 17.83 -0.91 -1.09
CA THR A 36 17.06 -0.64 0.14
C THR A 36 16.15 -1.84 0.42
N ALA A 37 16.35 -2.45 1.57
CA ALA A 37 15.52 -3.53 2.06
C ALA A 37 14.27 -2.95 2.76
N PRO A 38 13.10 -3.60 2.64
CA PRO A 38 11.98 -3.27 3.48
C PRO A 38 12.29 -3.61 4.94
N GLU A 39 11.49 -3.07 5.87
CA GLU A 39 11.59 -3.50 7.27
C GLU A 39 11.08 -4.94 7.41
N PHE A 40 12.00 -5.86 7.74
CA PHE A 40 11.66 -7.26 7.96
C PHE A 40 11.41 -7.52 9.45
N SER A 41 10.21 -8.01 9.76
CA SER A 41 9.85 -8.44 11.12
C SER A 41 10.00 -9.95 11.28
N PHE A 42 11.09 -10.38 11.92
CA PHE A 42 11.33 -11.79 12.22
C PHE A 42 10.75 -12.14 13.59
N THR A 43 9.61 -12.82 13.60
CA THR A 43 8.99 -13.33 14.84
C THR A 43 9.12 -14.84 14.90
N ASN A 44 9.65 -15.40 15.99
CA ASN A 44 9.73 -16.85 16.25
C ASN A 44 10.22 -17.67 15.04
N SER A 45 11.20 -17.16 14.30
CA SER A 45 11.71 -17.79 13.08
C SER A 45 13.14 -18.29 13.27
N THR A 46 13.43 -19.43 12.65
CA THR A 46 14.78 -19.95 12.43
C THR A 46 15.54 -19.09 11.40
N LEU A 47 16.87 -19.23 11.34
CA LEU A 47 17.68 -18.51 10.34
C LEU A 47 17.22 -18.81 8.91
N PHE A 48 16.89 -20.05 8.61
CA PHE A 48 16.42 -20.45 7.29
C PHE A 48 15.06 -19.82 6.96
N GLU A 49 14.13 -19.76 7.91
CA GLU A 49 12.84 -19.07 7.74
C GLU A 49 13.03 -17.56 7.53
N ALA A 50 13.96 -16.93 8.26
CA ALA A 50 14.30 -15.52 8.06
C ALA A 50 14.89 -15.27 6.66
N LEU A 51 15.83 -16.12 6.22
CA LEU A 51 16.38 -16.06 4.86
C LEU A 51 15.33 -16.37 3.79
N ALA A 52 14.39 -17.27 4.05
CA ALA A 52 13.30 -17.59 3.15
C ALA A 52 12.29 -16.44 3.04
N GLN A 53 12.09 -15.68 4.12
CA GLN A 53 11.32 -14.42 4.06
C GLN A 53 12.01 -13.40 3.17
N VAL A 54 13.32 -13.17 3.34
CA VAL A 54 14.09 -12.29 2.44
C VAL A 54 14.03 -12.79 1.00
N GLY A 55 14.23 -14.10 0.77
CA GLY A 55 14.13 -14.75 -0.52
C GLY A 55 12.76 -14.56 -1.18
N GLY A 56 11.67 -14.63 -0.41
CA GLY A 56 10.31 -14.38 -0.88
C GLY A 56 10.10 -12.97 -1.43
N TYR A 57 10.80 -11.96 -0.87
CA TYR A 57 10.75 -10.58 -1.37
C TYR A 57 11.43 -10.41 -2.73
N ILE A 58 12.63 -11.00 -2.86
CA ILE A 58 13.47 -10.86 -4.06
C ILE A 58 13.18 -11.96 -5.09
N HIS A 59 12.18 -12.81 -4.84
CA HIS A 59 11.87 -13.99 -5.62
C HIS A 59 13.11 -14.88 -5.82
N ALA A 60 13.71 -15.34 -4.72
CA ALA A 60 14.87 -16.22 -4.71
C ALA A 60 14.80 -17.23 -3.56
N ILE A 61 15.54 -18.33 -3.70
CA ILE A 61 15.58 -19.41 -2.71
C ILE A 61 16.93 -19.41 -1.99
N PRO A 62 16.97 -19.30 -0.65
CA PRO A 62 18.23 -19.35 0.08
C PRO A 62 18.87 -20.74 -0.03
N ARG A 63 20.18 -20.76 -0.28
CA ARG A 63 21.03 -21.94 -0.35
C ARG A 63 22.23 -21.79 0.56
N LEU A 64 22.70 -22.92 1.03
CA LEU A 64 23.93 -23.04 1.79
C LEU A 64 24.94 -23.83 0.97
N VAL A 65 26.10 -23.24 0.70
CA VAL A 65 27.19 -23.89 -0.03
C VAL A 65 28.47 -23.84 0.80
N PRO A 66 29.34 -24.86 0.77
CA PRO A 66 30.64 -24.81 1.45
C PRO A 66 31.49 -23.64 0.93
N LEU A 67 32.26 -23.00 1.82
CA LEU A 67 33.16 -21.89 1.43
C LEU A 67 34.31 -22.36 0.52
N SER A 68 34.71 -23.61 0.64
CA SER A 68 35.71 -24.26 -0.21
C SER A 68 35.38 -25.75 -0.32
N THR A 69 35.90 -26.42 -1.35
CA THR A 69 35.85 -27.88 -1.50
C THR A 69 36.60 -28.64 -0.40
N THR A 70 37.32 -27.93 0.45
CA THR A 70 38.10 -28.49 1.57
C THR A 70 37.67 -27.96 2.94
N ASP A 71 36.70 -27.04 2.99
CA ASP A 71 36.23 -26.41 4.24
C ASP A 71 34.73 -26.66 4.41
N ASP A 72 34.44 -27.76 5.10
CA ASP A 72 33.10 -28.25 5.35
C ASP A 72 32.51 -27.64 6.63
N THR A 73 33.26 -26.76 7.30
CA THR A 73 32.89 -26.17 8.61
C THR A 73 32.42 -24.72 8.52
N HIS A 74 32.69 -24.06 7.38
CA HIS A 74 32.22 -22.71 7.12
C HIS A 74 31.42 -22.69 5.81
N TYR A 75 30.30 -21.98 5.83
CA TYR A 75 29.37 -21.96 4.73
C TYR A 75 29.15 -20.56 4.18
N LYS A 76 28.87 -20.50 2.89
CA LYS A 76 28.41 -19.34 2.17
C LYS A 76 26.89 -19.43 1.98
N VAL A 77 26.18 -18.38 2.37
CA VAL A 77 24.74 -18.22 2.10
C VAL A 77 24.60 -17.53 0.75
N THR A 78 23.90 -18.17 -0.18
CA THR A 78 23.58 -17.60 -1.50
C THR A 78 22.08 -17.73 -1.79
N PHE A 79 21.62 -17.16 -2.89
CA PHE A 79 20.23 -17.19 -3.31
C PHE A 79 20.11 -17.62 -4.77
N ASP A 80 19.39 -18.72 -5.01
CA ASP A 80 19.00 -19.12 -6.36
C ASP A 80 17.86 -18.22 -6.80
N LYS A 81 18.15 -17.26 -7.68
CA LYS A 81 17.12 -16.33 -8.18
C LYS A 81 16.13 -17.05 -9.07
N LEU A 82 14.86 -16.77 -8.81
CA LEU A 82 13.78 -17.24 -9.66
C LEU A 82 13.64 -16.27 -10.83
N GLY A 83 13.66 -16.80 -12.05
CA GLY A 83 13.45 -15.98 -13.24
C GLY A 83 14.71 -15.39 -13.89
N GLY A 84 15.84 -16.09 -13.80
CA GLY A 84 17.04 -15.77 -14.58
C GLY A 84 16.82 -15.92 -16.09
N SER A 85 17.71 -15.35 -16.90
CA SER A 85 17.66 -15.45 -18.37
C SER A 85 18.62 -16.52 -18.92
N GLU A 86 19.35 -17.21 -18.05
CA GLU A 86 20.35 -18.20 -18.41
C GLU A 86 19.69 -19.42 -19.07
N GLN A 87 20.10 -19.73 -20.30
CA GLN A 87 19.64 -20.91 -21.02
C GLN A 87 20.35 -22.16 -20.49
N ALA A 88 19.61 -23.26 -20.39
CA ALA A 88 20.17 -24.56 -20.09
C ALA A 88 21.11 -25.01 -21.23
N PRO A 89 22.10 -25.88 -20.93
CA PRO A 89 22.88 -26.55 -21.97
C PRO A 89 21.97 -27.31 -22.95
N THR A 90 22.44 -27.49 -24.18
CA THR A 90 21.72 -28.32 -25.16
C THR A 90 21.56 -29.75 -24.63
N MET A 91 20.31 -30.15 -24.40
CA MET A 91 19.97 -31.46 -23.86
C MET A 91 19.97 -32.53 -24.96
N PRO A 92 20.35 -33.79 -24.62
CA PRO A 92 20.16 -34.93 -25.53
C PRO A 92 18.66 -35.21 -25.77
N PRO A 93 18.30 -36.12 -26.69
CA PRO A 93 16.91 -36.53 -26.88
C PRO A 93 16.28 -37.02 -25.57
N MET A 94 15.06 -36.57 -25.29
CA MET A 94 14.31 -36.98 -24.11
C MET A 94 13.89 -38.46 -24.20
N ILE A 95 13.94 -39.14 -23.07
CA ILE A 95 13.56 -40.54 -22.90
C ILE A 95 12.10 -40.65 -22.47
N TYR A 96 11.65 -39.68 -21.68
CA TYR A 96 10.31 -39.62 -21.11
C TYR A 96 9.86 -38.17 -20.99
N GLN A 97 8.56 -37.96 -21.14
CA GLN A 97 7.89 -36.68 -20.96
C GLN A 97 6.51 -36.93 -20.35
N ASP A 98 6.18 -36.18 -19.31
CA ASP A 98 4.84 -36.14 -18.72
C ASP A 98 4.45 -34.70 -18.39
N SER A 99 3.16 -34.40 -18.35
CA SER A 99 2.65 -33.07 -18.02
C SER A 99 1.42 -33.19 -17.13
N THR A 100 1.45 -32.47 -16.01
CA THR A 100 0.42 -32.54 -14.97
C THR A 100 0.06 -31.14 -14.47
N ILE A 101 -1.18 -31.00 -14.02
CA ILE A 101 -1.69 -29.82 -13.31
C ILE A 101 -2.36 -30.33 -12.05
N ASP A 102 -1.98 -29.83 -10.88
CA ASP A 102 -2.69 -30.15 -9.65
C ASP A 102 -3.97 -29.30 -9.55
N VAL A 103 -5.12 -29.98 -9.55
CA VAL A 103 -6.44 -29.37 -9.41
C VAL A 103 -6.59 -28.60 -8.09
N ASN A 104 -5.89 -29.02 -7.03
CA ASN A 104 -5.95 -28.36 -5.72
C ASN A 104 -5.17 -27.05 -5.70
N GLU A 105 -4.24 -26.87 -6.64
CA GLU A 105 -3.42 -25.67 -6.77
C GLU A 105 -3.98 -24.69 -7.81
N TRP A 106 -4.91 -25.14 -8.66
CA TRP A 106 -5.52 -24.33 -9.71
C TRP A 106 -6.34 -23.17 -9.13
N CYS A 107 -5.83 -21.95 -9.25
CA CYS A 107 -6.52 -20.75 -8.77
C CYS A 107 -6.16 -19.50 -9.61
N GLY A 108 -7.13 -18.60 -9.74
CA GLY A 108 -6.94 -17.29 -10.36
C GLY A 108 -6.46 -16.25 -9.36
N LYS A 109 -6.69 -16.49 -8.07
CA LYS A 109 -6.29 -15.60 -6.97
C LYS A 109 -5.93 -16.35 -5.69
N ILE A 110 -5.14 -15.68 -4.87
CA ILE A 110 -4.98 -16.01 -3.44
C ILE A 110 -5.52 -14.86 -2.59
N ALA A 111 -6.20 -15.19 -1.51
CA ALA A 111 -6.77 -14.22 -0.57
C ALA A 111 -6.13 -14.42 0.80
N SER A 112 -5.80 -13.32 1.48
CA SER A 112 -5.22 -13.35 2.81
C SER A 112 -5.96 -12.43 3.78
N PRO A 113 -6.42 -12.93 4.93
CA PRO A 113 -6.85 -12.08 6.04
C PRO A 113 -5.62 -11.56 6.77
N ALA A 114 -5.00 -10.52 6.22
CA ALA A 114 -3.77 -9.95 6.76
C ALA A 114 -4.07 -9.06 7.96
N GLN A 115 -3.32 -9.27 9.04
CA GLN A 115 -3.45 -8.54 10.30
C GLN A 115 -2.15 -7.78 10.58
N ASN A 116 -2.29 -6.64 11.25
CA ASN A 116 -1.16 -5.78 11.60
C ASN A 116 -0.28 -5.42 10.38
N LEU A 117 -0.93 -5.07 9.28
CA LEU A 117 -0.27 -4.49 8.13
C LEU A 117 0.26 -3.11 8.49
N CYS A 118 1.52 -2.85 8.14
CA CYS A 118 2.11 -1.52 8.20
C CYS A 118 2.84 -1.22 6.88
N ASN A 119 3.05 0.05 6.62
CA ASN A 119 3.93 0.50 5.54
C ASN A 119 4.91 1.51 6.12
N THR A 120 6.08 1.03 6.50
CA THR A 120 7.18 1.81 7.09
C THR A 120 8.21 2.23 6.04
N THR A 121 8.13 1.62 4.85
CA THR A 121 9.25 1.61 3.91
C THR A 121 9.44 2.87 3.08
N ASP A 122 8.53 3.84 3.16
CA ASP A 122 8.65 5.21 2.63
C ASP A 122 7.58 6.12 3.31
N GLU A 123 7.68 7.46 3.22
CA GLU A 123 6.61 8.40 3.65
C GLU A 123 5.25 8.09 2.98
N GLY A 124 5.25 7.28 1.92
CA GLY A 124 4.07 6.73 1.26
C GLY A 124 3.19 5.83 2.13
N GLY A 125 3.65 5.36 3.30
CA GLY A 125 2.81 4.62 4.25
C GLY A 125 2.01 5.47 5.24
N ALA A 126 2.46 6.71 5.49
CA ALA A 126 1.82 7.60 6.45
C ALA A 126 0.45 8.09 5.96
N ILE A 127 -0.50 8.20 6.87
CA ILE A 127 -1.78 8.87 6.66
C ILE A 127 -1.87 10.06 7.59
N THR A 128 -2.64 11.07 7.21
CA THR A 128 -3.09 12.10 8.15
C THR A 128 -4.50 11.72 8.60
N GLU A 129 -4.76 11.73 9.90
CA GLU A 129 -6.04 11.35 10.50
C GLU A 129 -7.18 12.12 9.83
N LEU A 130 -8.12 11.38 9.22
CA LEU A 130 -9.23 11.92 8.43
C LEU A 130 -8.81 12.81 7.23
N GLY A 131 -7.62 12.58 6.66
CA GLY A 131 -7.09 13.36 5.55
C GLY A 131 -6.29 14.58 6.03
N ASN A 132 -6.17 15.63 5.22
CA ASN A 132 -5.40 16.84 5.56
C ASN A 132 -6.09 17.78 6.58
N ASP A 133 -6.88 17.23 7.50
CA ASP A 133 -7.79 17.97 8.38
C ASP A 133 -7.29 18.04 9.84
N TYR A 134 -7.95 18.87 10.65
CA TYR A 134 -7.72 18.93 12.09
C TYR A 134 -8.88 18.26 12.82
N ILE A 135 -8.55 17.51 13.85
CA ILE A 135 -9.51 16.92 14.79
C ILE A 135 -9.43 17.64 16.12
N THR A 136 -10.56 17.96 16.74
CA THR A 136 -10.54 18.49 18.11
C THR A 136 -10.20 17.41 19.13
N VAL A 137 -9.89 17.84 20.35
CA VAL A 137 -9.62 16.95 21.47
C VAL A 137 -10.81 16.05 21.85
N ARG A 138 -10.49 14.97 22.55
CA ARG A 138 -11.38 13.89 23.00
C ARG A 138 -11.07 13.58 24.47
N THR A 139 -11.82 12.67 25.08
CA THR A 139 -11.61 12.16 26.44
C THR A 139 -11.48 10.64 26.44
N GLU A 140 -11.00 10.07 27.55
CA GLU A 140 -10.86 8.61 27.67
C GLU A 140 -12.21 7.88 27.57
N VAL A 141 -13.24 8.44 28.22
CA VAL A 141 -14.55 7.82 28.41
C VAL A 141 -15.64 8.64 27.71
N GLY A 142 -16.57 7.95 27.03
CA GLY A 142 -17.74 8.59 26.44
C GLY A 142 -18.66 9.22 27.49
N ASN A 143 -19.41 10.24 27.09
CA ASN A 143 -20.37 11.00 27.90
C ASN A 143 -19.76 11.77 29.10
N ILE A 144 -18.44 12.00 29.11
CA ILE A 144 -17.78 12.91 30.05
C ILE A 144 -17.55 14.26 29.37
N GLU A 145 -17.71 15.35 30.14
CA GLU A 145 -17.37 16.71 29.73
C GLU A 145 -15.90 16.82 29.31
N ILE A 146 -15.64 17.43 28.16
CA ILE A 146 -14.31 17.74 27.65
C ILE A 146 -13.82 19.02 28.32
N ASN A 147 -12.77 18.94 29.15
CA ASN A 147 -12.26 20.09 29.91
C ASN A 147 -10.73 20.07 30.09
N GLY A 148 -10.19 21.07 30.80
CA GLY A 148 -8.75 21.24 31.01
C GLY A 148 -8.03 20.16 31.82
N ASP A 149 -8.74 19.12 32.26
CA ASP A 149 -8.20 18.03 33.10
C ASP A 149 -8.17 16.67 32.39
N ASN A 150 -8.89 16.49 31.28
CA ASN A 150 -9.10 15.16 30.68
C ASN A 150 -8.95 15.09 29.15
N VAL A 151 -8.44 16.14 28.52
CA VAL A 151 -8.25 16.18 27.07
C VAL A 151 -7.09 15.32 26.57
N LEU A 152 -7.36 14.60 25.49
CA LEU A 152 -6.41 13.81 24.70
C LEU A 152 -6.70 13.97 23.21
N ILE A 153 -5.78 13.52 22.37
CA ILE A 153 -5.97 13.39 20.93
C ILE A 153 -6.20 11.91 20.63
N ARG A 154 -7.17 11.58 19.78
CA ARG A 154 -7.51 10.21 19.43
C ARG A 154 -7.39 10.00 17.92
N THR A 155 -6.66 8.97 17.52
CA THR A 155 -6.60 8.48 16.14
C THR A 155 -7.60 7.34 15.96
N SER A 156 -8.11 7.13 14.75
CA SER A 156 -9.05 6.03 14.48
C SER A 156 -8.34 4.68 14.35
N LEU A 157 -7.07 4.70 13.91
CA LEU A 157 -6.24 3.50 13.77
C LEU A 157 -5.04 3.53 14.74
N PRO A 158 -4.55 2.36 15.18
CA PRO A 158 -3.36 2.29 16.03
C PRO A 158 -2.12 2.87 15.34
N ILE A 159 -1.28 3.55 16.13
CA ILE A 159 -0.07 4.23 15.66
C ILE A 159 1.11 3.25 15.66
N GLN A 160 1.66 2.91 14.49
CA GLN A 160 2.96 2.22 14.39
C GLN A 160 4.09 3.22 14.65
N GLN A 161 4.00 4.39 14.03
CA GLN A 161 4.99 5.46 14.13
C GLN A 161 4.30 6.81 13.97
N LEU A 162 4.55 7.74 14.88
CA LEU A 162 4.15 9.14 14.72
C LEU A 162 5.13 9.84 13.77
N ILE A 163 4.62 10.43 12.69
CA ILE A 163 5.44 11.15 11.68
C ILE A 163 5.38 12.65 11.92
N LYS A 164 4.18 13.19 12.17
CA LYS A 164 3.99 14.61 12.37
C LYS A 164 2.79 14.88 13.29
N LEU A 165 2.94 15.88 14.15
CA LEU A 165 1.85 16.41 14.97
C LEU A 165 1.82 17.93 14.84
N GLU A 166 0.71 18.49 14.38
CA GLU A 166 0.55 19.93 14.21
C GLU A 166 -0.61 20.45 15.05
N CYS A 167 -0.41 21.60 15.69
CA CYS A 167 -1.44 22.29 16.45
C CYS A 167 -2.16 23.32 15.57
N GLY A 168 -3.49 23.36 15.69
CA GLY A 168 -4.42 24.15 14.90
C GLY A 168 -4.41 25.64 15.21
N PHE A 169 -5.54 26.30 14.98
CA PHE A 169 -5.66 27.73 15.08
C PHE A 169 -5.93 28.13 16.53
N ILE A 170 -5.25 29.18 16.98
CA ILE A 170 -5.50 29.79 18.29
C ILE A 170 -5.98 31.21 18.05
N PRO A 171 -7.14 31.64 18.59
CA PRO A 171 -7.67 33.00 18.38
C PRO A 171 -6.66 34.11 18.68
N ASP A 172 -5.88 33.92 19.74
CA ASP A 172 -4.88 34.89 20.21
C ASP A 172 -3.62 34.94 19.34
N TYR A 173 -3.38 33.93 18.49
CA TYR A 173 -2.19 33.85 17.63
C TYR A 173 -2.50 34.38 16.23
N ASN A 174 -1.85 35.48 15.82
CA ASN A 174 -2.05 36.12 14.50
C ASN A 174 -3.54 36.35 14.17
N SER A 175 -4.35 36.70 15.19
CA SER A 175 -5.81 36.85 15.09
C SER A 175 -6.53 35.60 14.55
N GLY A 176 -5.95 34.42 14.79
CA GLY A 176 -6.46 33.13 14.31
C GLY A 176 -6.33 32.90 12.80
N ASN A 177 -5.55 33.72 12.09
CA ASN A 177 -5.32 33.55 10.64
C ASN A 177 -4.26 32.50 10.31
N THR A 178 -3.53 32.01 11.31
CA THR A 178 -2.43 31.06 11.10
C THR A 178 -2.49 29.97 12.18
N PRO A 179 -2.30 28.69 11.82
CA PRO A 179 -2.18 27.64 12.82
C PRO A 179 -0.87 27.80 13.61
N VAL A 180 -0.82 27.25 14.83
CA VAL A 180 0.41 27.17 15.64
C VAL A 180 1.50 26.38 14.88
N GLY A 181 1.08 25.35 14.15
CA GLY A 181 1.95 24.56 13.27
C GLY A 181 2.60 23.36 13.95
N ASP A 182 3.72 22.91 13.40
CA ASP A 182 4.39 21.65 13.76
C ASP A 182 4.93 21.63 15.20
N ILE A 183 4.39 20.72 16.03
CA ILE A 183 4.80 20.47 17.42
C ILE A 183 5.37 19.05 17.61
N THR A 184 5.79 18.39 16.54
CA THR A 184 6.25 16.99 16.55
C THR A 184 7.40 16.76 17.53
N ALA A 185 8.31 17.73 17.66
CA ALA A 185 9.46 17.65 18.58
C ALA A 185 9.10 17.63 20.08
N TYR A 186 7.82 17.77 20.42
CA TYR A 186 7.30 17.65 21.78
C TYR A 186 6.54 16.34 22.02
N ALA A 187 6.34 15.50 21.01
CA ALA A 187 5.65 14.21 21.13
C ALA A 187 6.65 13.06 21.24
N TYR A 188 6.56 12.30 22.33
CA TYR A 188 7.49 11.21 22.67
C TYR A 188 6.76 9.87 22.70
N GLU A 189 7.44 8.82 22.28
CA GLU A 189 6.96 7.44 22.46
C GLU A 189 6.93 7.11 23.97
N ASP A 190 6.00 6.26 24.42
CA ASP A 190 5.74 5.96 25.83
C ASP A 190 7.01 5.57 26.61
N ALA A 191 7.93 4.81 26.00
CA ALA A 191 9.20 4.46 26.62
C ALA A 191 10.11 5.68 26.84
N GLU A 192 10.20 6.58 25.87
CA GLU A 192 10.97 7.83 25.98
C GLU A 192 10.31 8.82 26.94
N TYR A 193 8.99 8.95 26.88
CA TYR A 193 8.23 9.80 27.78
C TYR A 193 8.39 9.33 29.24
N SER A 194 8.44 8.02 29.48
CA SER A 194 8.54 7.46 30.83
C SER A 194 9.80 7.89 31.57
N VAL A 195 10.91 8.12 30.85
CA VAL A 195 12.19 8.54 31.41
C VAL A 195 12.31 10.05 31.61
N LEU A 196 11.37 10.85 31.07
CA LEU A 196 11.34 12.30 31.29
C LEU A 196 11.07 12.63 32.75
N SER A 197 11.70 13.72 33.21
CA SER A 197 11.59 14.16 34.59
C SER A 197 10.19 14.68 34.90
N SER A 198 9.62 14.18 36.00
CA SER A 198 8.36 14.69 36.56
C SER A 198 8.57 15.85 37.55
N TYR A 199 9.81 16.16 37.92
CA TYR A 199 10.11 17.03 39.07
C TYR A 199 11.19 18.10 38.79
N TRP A 200 12.27 17.78 38.08
CA TRP A 200 13.50 18.59 37.95
C TRP A 200 13.90 18.79 36.49
N GLY A 201 14.20 20.03 36.09
CA GLY A 201 14.60 20.40 34.72
C GLY A 201 13.68 21.48 34.15
N THR A 202 14.11 22.74 34.24
CA THR A 202 13.35 23.92 33.79
C THR A 202 13.32 24.12 32.28
N ALA A 203 14.02 23.27 31.53
CA ALA A 203 14.23 23.44 30.11
C ALA A 203 13.73 22.21 29.34
N TYR A 204 12.97 22.47 28.29
CA TYR A 204 12.87 21.58 27.14
C TYR A 204 14.27 21.10 26.72
N PRO A 205 14.48 19.82 26.40
CA PRO A 205 13.48 18.74 26.24
C PRO A 205 13.29 17.79 27.44
N TYR A 206 13.87 18.05 28.62
CA TYR A 206 14.04 17.01 29.66
C TYR A 206 12.87 16.85 30.66
N SER A 207 11.70 17.44 30.42
CA SER A 207 10.61 17.51 31.39
C SER A 207 9.25 17.20 30.77
N LYS A 208 8.41 16.49 31.52
CA LYS A 208 7.01 16.19 31.14
C LYS A 208 6.15 17.45 31.00
N ALA A 209 6.58 18.58 31.57
CA ALA A 209 5.95 19.90 31.39
C ALA A 209 5.97 20.41 29.95
N TRP A 210 6.71 19.75 29.05
CA TRP A 210 6.89 20.12 27.65
C TRP A 210 6.68 18.92 26.72
N ALA A 211 6.04 17.85 27.19
CA ALA A 211 5.97 16.61 26.44
C ALA A 211 4.55 16.10 26.32
N LEU A 212 4.23 15.62 25.13
CA LEU A 212 3.06 14.82 24.82
C LEU A 212 3.52 13.36 24.66
N ARG A 213 2.62 12.43 24.90
CA ARG A 213 2.92 11.00 24.91
C ARG A 213 2.05 10.26 23.92
N TRP A 214 2.66 9.41 23.11
CA TRP A 214 1.96 8.42 22.28
C TRP A 214 2.56 7.04 22.53
N LYS A 215 1.83 5.98 22.19
CA LYS A 215 2.30 4.60 22.37
C LYS A 215 2.20 3.82 21.07
N GLN A 216 3.23 3.07 20.73
CA GLN A 216 3.18 2.16 19.60
C GLN A 216 2.06 1.11 19.79
N GLY A 217 1.19 0.95 18.78
CA GLY A 217 -0.02 0.14 18.85
C GLY A 217 -1.18 0.76 19.64
N GLY A 218 -1.01 1.96 20.19
CA GLY A 218 -2.07 2.74 20.82
C GLY A 218 -2.79 3.67 19.84
N THR A 219 -3.97 4.15 20.23
CA THR A 219 -4.82 5.07 19.44
C THR A 219 -4.93 6.46 20.04
N THR A 220 -4.08 6.78 21.03
CA THR A 220 -4.19 8.02 21.80
C THR A 220 -2.85 8.73 21.91
N ILE A 221 -2.92 10.06 21.89
CA ILE A 221 -1.82 10.94 22.27
C ILE A 221 -2.31 11.76 23.47
N ASP A 222 -1.66 11.57 24.61
CA ASP A 222 -2.04 12.19 25.89
C ASP A 222 -0.90 13.06 26.47
N GLY A 223 -1.03 13.46 27.74
CA GLY A 223 -0.06 14.32 28.42
C GLY A 223 -0.31 15.81 28.24
N LEU A 224 -1.30 16.22 27.43
CA LEU A 224 -1.63 17.62 27.15
C LEU A 224 -1.85 18.44 28.43
N VAL A 225 -2.59 17.87 29.37
CA VAL A 225 -3.00 18.49 30.65
C VAL A 225 -2.01 18.27 31.77
N TRP A 226 -0.85 17.64 31.51
CA TRP A 226 0.14 17.39 32.55
C TRP A 226 0.62 18.72 33.14
N ARG A 227 0.66 18.79 34.49
CA ARG A 227 1.19 19.91 35.26
C ARG A 227 2.07 19.34 36.38
N GLN A 228 3.09 20.10 36.78
CA GLN A 228 3.88 19.72 37.93
C GLN A 228 3.10 19.97 39.22
N LYS A 229 3.04 18.97 40.09
CA LYS A 229 2.45 19.09 41.43
C LYS A 229 3.48 19.68 42.41
N ASP A 230 3.01 20.44 43.39
CA ASP A 230 3.80 20.97 44.53
C ASP A 230 4.91 21.98 44.19
N VAL A 231 4.64 22.93 43.28
CA VAL A 231 5.56 24.03 42.97
C VAL A 231 5.42 25.13 44.04
N THR A 232 6.33 25.18 45.00
CA THR A 232 6.30 26.18 46.08
C THR A 232 6.94 27.53 45.71
N THR A 233 7.83 27.54 44.72
CA THR A 233 8.41 28.76 44.10
C THR A 233 9.29 28.34 42.91
N ILE A 234 8.80 28.38 41.66
CA ILE A 234 9.55 28.38 40.37
C ILE A 234 8.58 28.90 39.26
N GLY A 235 9.11 29.55 38.22
CA GLY A 235 8.39 30.36 37.22
C GLY A 235 7.22 29.72 36.45
N ASP A 236 6.45 30.58 35.77
CA ASP A 236 5.12 30.37 35.15
C ASP A 236 4.92 29.04 34.40
N ALA A 237 5.96 28.47 33.77
CA ALA A 237 5.87 27.23 32.99
C ALA A 237 5.42 26.00 33.81
N PHE A 238 5.62 25.98 35.14
CA PHE A 238 5.22 24.84 35.97
C PHE A 238 3.82 24.97 36.58
N GLN A 239 3.17 26.13 36.42
CA GLN A 239 1.76 26.33 36.71
C GLN A 239 0.86 26.00 35.51
N ASN A 240 1.45 26.04 34.31
CA ASN A 240 0.79 25.76 33.05
C ASN A 240 0.77 24.27 32.71
N THR A 241 -0.24 23.88 31.93
CA THR A 241 -0.31 22.59 31.24
C THR A 241 0.79 22.47 30.19
N ALA A 242 1.21 21.24 29.91
CA ALA A 242 2.19 20.96 28.87
C ALA A 242 1.83 21.58 27.53
N ILE A 243 0.55 21.50 27.12
CA ILE A 243 0.11 22.08 25.83
C ILE A 243 0.22 23.62 25.80
N VAL A 244 -0.09 24.31 26.90
CA VAL A 244 0.05 25.77 26.98
C VAL A 244 1.51 26.18 26.89
N ASN A 245 2.41 25.45 27.55
CA ASN A 245 3.86 25.68 27.45
C ASN A 245 4.36 25.52 26.01
N ILE A 246 3.96 24.44 25.33
CA ILE A 246 4.32 24.16 23.93
C ILE A 246 3.83 25.29 23.01
N ILE A 247 2.57 25.72 23.15
CA ILE A 247 2.00 26.80 22.33
C ILE A 247 2.77 28.11 22.57
N ASN A 248 3.03 28.47 23.83
CA ASN A 248 3.78 29.69 24.18
C ASN A 248 5.19 29.67 23.56
N ALA A 249 5.89 28.54 23.62
CA ALA A 249 7.22 28.41 23.01
C ALA A 249 7.19 28.54 21.48
N LYS A 250 6.12 28.08 20.82
CA LYS A 250 6.01 28.12 19.35
C LYS A 250 5.51 29.45 18.81
N THR A 251 4.69 30.15 19.58
CA THR A 251 3.98 31.35 19.13
C THR A 251 4.52 32.64 19.75
N GLY A 252 5.27 32.55 20.87
CA GLY A 252 5.68 33.68 21.68
C GLY A 252 4.54 34.29 22.52
N LEU A 253 3.36 33.66 22.55
CA LEU A 253 2.24 34.14 23.35
C LEU A 253 2.48 33.93 24.85
N PRO A 254 1.97 34.81 25.72
CA PRO A 254 2.02 34.64 27.17
C PRO A 254 0.73 33.98 27.71
N LEU A 255 0.30 32.84 27.15
CA LEU A 255 -0.91 32.16 27.61
C LEU A 255 -0.71 31.55 29.01
N LYS A 256 -1.76 31.55 29.82
CA LYS A 256 -1.78 30.92 31.15
C LYS A 256 -2.92 29.94 31.27
N SER A 257 -2.66 28.77 31.86
CA SER A 257 -3.69 27.73 32.00
C SER A 257 -4.85 28.13 32.90
N THR A 258 -4.64 29.04 33.86
CA THR A 258 -5.70 29.58 34.75
C THR A 258 -6.71 30.44 34.02
N ASP A 259 -6.31 31.03 32.89
CA ASP A 259 -7.12 32.00 32.15
C ASP A 259 -7.90 31.32 31.02
N LYS A 260 -7.70 30.01 30.85
CA LYS A 260 -8.10 29.24 29.67
C LYS A 260 -8.81 27.94 30.06
N ASP A 261 -9.87 28.04 30.86
CA ASP A 261 -10.64 26.86 31.30
C ASP A 261 -11.77 26.49 30.31
N GLY A 262 -12.25 25.24 30.39
CA GLY A 262 -13.41 24.71 29.64
C GLY A 262 -13.34 24.87 28.11
N GLU A 263 -13.99 25.92 27.59
CA GLU A 263 -14.16 26.27 26.17
C GLU A 263 -12.83 26.29 25.40
N TRP A 264 -11.75 26.82 26.01
CA TRP A 264 -10.47 26.95 25.32
C TRP A 264 -9.83 25.59 25.02
N TYR A 265 -9.81 24.68 26.00
CA TYR A 265 -9.22 23.35 25.81
C TYR A 265 -10.01 22.52 24.80
N ARG A 266 -11.35 22.63 24.80
CA ARG A 266 -12.22 21.92 23.84
C ARG A 266 -11.94 22.32 22.39
N ARG A 267 -11.64 23.59 22.14
CA ARG A 267 -11.37 24.11 20.79
C ARG A 267 -9.95 23.83 20.29
N LEU A 268 -9.09 23.23 21.11
CA LEU A 268 -7.80 22.74 20.63
C LEU A 268 -8.03 21.68 19.57
N ALA A 269 -7.38 21.87 18.42
CA ALA A 269 -7.44 20.94 17.32
C ALA A 269 -6.04 20.56 16.84
N PHE A 270 -5.91 19.34 16.36
CA PHE A 270 -4.63 18.74 16.00
C PHE A 270 -4.74 18.02 14.66
N LYS A 271 -3.66 18.13 13.88
CA LYS A 271 -3.45 17.33 12.68
C LYS A 271 -2.40 16.28 13.01
N VAL A 272 -2.76 15.01 12.85
CA VAL A 272 -1.92 13.87 13.23
C VAL A 272 -1.56 13.09 11.99
N THR A 273 -0.28 13.07 11.62
CA THR A 273 0.25 12.25 10.53
C THR A 273 1.04 11.10 11.11
N TYR A 274 0.66 9.87 10.77
CA TYR A 274 1.25 8.66 11.37
C TYR A 274 1.20 7.47 10.41
N VAL A 275 2.08 6.50 10.63
CA VAL A 275 2.00 5.18 9.98
C VAL A 275 0.98 4.35 10.76
N PRO A 276 -0.16 3.96 10.16
CA PRO A 276 -1.18 3.18 10.85
C PRO A 276 -0.85 1.69 10.85
N ILE A 277 -1.36 0.97 11.85
CA ILE A 277 -1.48 -0.49 11.83
C ILE A 277 -2.89 -0.83 11.35
N ALA A 278 -3.00 -1.54 10.24
CA ALA A 278 -4.28 -1.89 9.63
C ALA A 278 -4.49 -3.41 9.53
N THR A 279 -5.74 -3.82 9.47
CA THR A 279 -6.15 -5.18 9.12
C THR A 279 -6.90 -5.10 7.81
N ALA A 280 -6.57 -5.95 6.85
CA ALA A 280 -7.24 -5.97 5.55
C ALA A 280 -7.31 -7.38 4.98
N ARG A 281 -8.39 -7.70 4.28
CA ARG A 281 -8.46 -8.90 3.43
C ARG A 281 -7.88 -8.58 2.06
N VAL A 282 -6.64 -8.96 1.82
CA VAL A 282 -5.92 -8.62 0.60
C VAL A 282 -5.90 -9.77 -0.40
N GLU A 283 -5.97 -9.46 -1.69
CA GLU A 283 -5.91 -10.46 -2.76
C GLU A 283 -4.69 -10.23 -3.67
N ALA A 284 -4.12 -11.31 -4.17
CA ALA A 284 -3.19 -11.29 -5.30
C ALA A 284 -3.76 -12.16 -6.41
N VAL A 285 -3.84 -11.60 -7.62
CA VAL A 285 -4.37 -12.27 -8.80
C VAL A 285 -3.25 -12.73 -9.73
N LYS A 286 -3.54 -13.71 -10.58
CA LYS A 286 -2.65 -14.07 -11.69
C LYS A 286 -2.34 -12.83 -12.53
N PRO A 287 -1.07 -12.62 -12.91
CA PRO A 287 -0.67 -11.44 -13.67
C PRO A 287 -1.19 -11.44 -15.13
N VAL A 288 -1.58 -12.60 -15.66
CA VAL A 288 -2.10 -12.77 -17.03
C VAL A 288 -3.47 -13.47 -16.97
N LEU A 289 -4.45 -12.94 -17.69
CA LEU A 289 -5.82 -13.45 -17.74
C LEU A 289 -5.88 -14.89 -18.30
N THR A 290 -5.10 -15.18 -19.34
CA THR A 290 -5.04 -16.51 -19.98
C THR A 290 -4.48 -17.62 -19.08
N ASP A 291 -3.76 -17.26 -18.01
CA ASP A 291 -3.23 -18.21 -17.00
C ASP A 291 -4.25 -18.50 -15.87
N GLY A 292 -5.54 -18.42 -16.19
CA GLY A 292 -6.62 -18.58 -15.22
C GLY A 292 -6.90 -17.32 -14.39
N GLY A 293 -6.38 -16.15 -14.77
CA GLY A 293 -6.64 -14.88 -14.07
C GLY A 293 -8.09 -14.38 -14.15
N GLU A 294 -8.87 -14.92 -15.10
CA GLU A 294 -10.33 -14.74 -15.16
C GLU A 294 -11.07 -15.57 -14.11
N THR A 295 -10.47 -16.65 -13.60
CA THR A 295 -11.14 -17.55 -12.68
C THR A 295 -11.35 -16.91 -11.31
N SER A 296 -12.54 -17.15 -10.73
CA SER A 296 -12.89 -16.67 -9.40
C SER A 296 -12.35 -17.56 -8.26
N ASN A 297 -11.75 -18.71 -8.59
CA ASN A 297 -11.25 -19.63 -7.58
C ASN A 297 -10.12 -19.00 -6.76
N ALA A 298 -10.27 -19.04 -5.44
CA ALA A 298 -9.41 -18.38 -4.47
C ALA A 298 -8.84 -19.39 -3.48
N LEU A 299 -7.52 -19.44 -3.35
CA LEU A 299 -6.86 -20.17 -2.26
C LEU A 299 -6.56 -19.23 -1.08
N VAL A 300 -6.66 -19.74 0.13
CA VAL A 300 -6.33 -18.98 1.34
C VAL A 300 -4.81 -18.95 1.53
N TYR A 301 -4.26 -17.76 1.72
CA TYR A 301 -2.84 -17.54 1.98
C TYR A 301 -2.64 -16.96 3.38
N ASN A 302 -1.86 -17.66 4.21
CA ASN A 302 -1.65 -17.28 5.60
C ASN A 302 -0.44 -16.35 5.77
N GLN A 303 -0.62 -15.32 6.60
CA GLN A 303 0.45 -14.46 7.05
C GLN A 303 1.34 -15.21 8.05
N GLY A 304 2.66 -15.13 7.86
CA GLY A 304 3.63 -15.82 8.73
C GLY A 304 4.25 -14.96 9.84
N ALA A 305 4.20 -13.63 9.71
CA ALA A 305 4.80 -12.68 10.66
C ALA A 305 3.72 -11.98 11.49
N ASN A 306 4.03 -11.55 12.72
CA ASN A 306 3.05 -10.84 13.57
C ASN A 306 2.70 -9.44 13.05
N VAL A 307 3.65 -8.78 12.40
CA VAL A 307 3.49 -7.50 11.70
C VAL A 307 3.99 -7.73 10.28
N ALA A 308 3.23 -7.28 9.29
CA ALA A 308 3.57 -7.49 7.90
C ALA A 308 3.70 -6.16 7.16
N GLU A 309 4.88 -5.93 6.61
CA GLU A 309 5.13 -4.79 5.73
C GLU A 309 4.40 -5.02 4.40
N THR A 310 3.54 -4.08 3.99
CA THR A 310 2.65 -4.25 2.83
C THR A 310 3.40 -4.50 1.53
N SER A 311 4.51 -3.78 1.30
CA SER A 311 5.34 -3.90 0.11
C SER A 311 5.99 -5.30 0.01
N PHE A 312 6.48 -5.81 1.14
CA PHE A 312 7.01 -7.16 1.24
C PHE A 312 5.94 -8.23 1.04
N TYR A 313 4.82 -8.10 1.77
CA TYR A 313 3.78 -9.10 1.79
C TYR A 313 3.09 -9.22 0.41
N GLY A 314 2.85 -8.08 -0.24
CA GLY A 314 2.32 -8.02 -1.61
C GLY A 314 3.25 -8.68 -2.62
N GLU A 315 4.57 -8.43 -2.54
CA GLU A 315 5.54 -9.10 -3.41
C GLU A 315 5.58 -10.61 -3.17
N LYS A 316 5.57 -11.04 -1.92
CA LYS A 316 5.53 -12.47 -1.57
C LYS A 316 4.29 -13.15 -2.14
N MET A 317 3.12 -12.54 -2.00
CA MET A 317 1.86 -13.05 -2.55
C MET A 317 1.85 -13.05 -4.08
N ARG A 318 2.36 -11.98 -4.73
CA ARG A 318 2.54 -11.91 -6.19
C ARG A 318 3.39 -13.06 -6.71
N GLY A 319 4.50 -13.36 -6.04
CA GLY A 319 5.34 -14.50 -6.36
C GLY A 319 4.61 -15.83 -6.18
N ALA A 320 3.87 -15.99 -5.09
CA ALA A 320 3.13 -17.21 -4.82
C ALA A 320 2.06 -17.51 -5.89
N ILE A 321 1.16 -16.57 -6.19
CA ILE A 321 0.09 -16.79 -7.17
C ILE A 321 0.62 -17.06 -8.58
N ALA A 322 1.74 -16.43 -8.97
CA ALA A 322 2.37 -16.68 -10.25
C ALA A 322 2.81 -18.15 -10.42
N ARG A 323 3.10 -18.86 -9.31
CA ARG A 323 3.58 -20.26 -9.31
C ARG A 323 2.49 -21.30 -9.10
N LEU A 324 1.45 -20.98 -8.33
CA LEU A 324 0.35 -21.92 -8.03
C LEU A 324 -0.40 -22.34 -9.29
N GLY A 325 -0.83 -23.59 -9.42
CA GLY A 325 -1.73 -24.00 -10.50
C GLY A 325 -1.13 -23.79 -11.90
N GLN A 326 0.18 -24.00 -12.04
CA GLN A 326 0.89 -23.96 -13.31
C GLN A 326 1.11 -25.38 -13.85
N ASP A 327 1.19 -25.51 -15.18
CA ASP A 327 1.56 -26.78 -15.82
C ASP A 327 2.97 -27.18 -15.42
N VAL A 328 3.10 -28.37 -14.82
CA VAL A 328 4.36 -28.99 -14.47
C VAL A 328 4.66 -30.09 -15.48
N GLU A 329 5.80 -29.98 -16.14
CA GLU A 329 6.26 -30.95 -17.13
C GLU A 329 7.52 -31.64 -16.62
N GLN A 330 7.53 -32.97 -16.59
CA GLN A 330 8.72 -33.74 -16.24
C GLN A 330 9.35 -34.33 -17.49
N ARG A 331 10.67 -34.16 -17.64
CA ARG A 331 11.44 -34.75 -18.73
C ARG A 331 12.63 -35.51 -18.21
N THR A 332 12.87 -36.69 -18.75
CA THR A 332 14.04 -37.51 -18.36
C THR A 332 15.05 -37.60 -19.50
N TYR A 333 16.32 -37.45 -19.16
CA TYR A 333 17.46 -37.46 -20.07
C TYR A 333 18.57 -38.37 -19.53
N ASP A 334 19.32 -39.01 -20.42
CA ASP A 334 20.58 -39.67 -20.07
C ASP A 334 21.75 -38.76 -20.52
N ILE A 335 22.51 -38.22 -19.56
CA ILE A 335 23.71 -37.42 -19.80
C ILE A 335 24.99 -38.21 -19.48
N LYS A 336 26.11 -37.82 -20.07
CA LYS A 336 27.40 -38.55 -19.91
C LYS A 336 28.36 -37.90 -18.91
N THR A 337 28.18 -36.61 -18.63
CA THR A 337 29.11 -35.82 -17.81
C THR A 337 28.36 -34.81 -16.95
N TYR A 338 28.92 -34.49 -15.78
CA TYR A 338 28.38 -33.46 -14.89
C TYR A 338 28.27 -32.07 -15.55
N SER A 339 29.16 -31.75 -16.48
CA SER A 339 29.12 -30.47 -17.21
C SER A 339 27.89 -30.31 -18.11
N GLN A 340 27.20 -31.40 -18.45
CA GLN A 340 25.95 -31.38 -19.23
C GLN A 340 24.71 -31.29 -18.33
N MET A 341 24.87 -31.41 -17.02
CA MET A 341 23.76 -31.29 -16.08
C MET A 341 23.31 -29.82 -16.07
N PRO A 342 22.04 -29.53 -16.37
CA PRO A 342 21.54 -28.18 -16.25
C PRO A 342 21.52 -27.75 -14.77
N LYS A 343 21.34 -26.46 -14.53
CA LYS A 343 21.18 -25.91 -13.18
C LYS A 343 19.71 -25.53 -12.95
N VAL A 344 19.28 -25.70 -11.71
CA VAL A 344 17.99 -25.19 -11.24
C VAL A 344 17.95 -23.67 -11.49
N GLY A 345 16.85 -23.18 -12.06
CA GLY A 345 16.67 -21.78 -12.43
C GLY A 345 17.02 -21.43 -13.89
N GLN A 346 17.70 -22.32 -14.64
CA GLN A 346 17.92 -22.14 -16.08
C GLN A 346 16.64 -22.38 -16.89
N ILE A 347 16.61 -21.84 -18.11
CA ILE A 347 15.50 -21.99 -19.07
C ILE A 347 15.80 -23.13 -20.04
N LEU A 348 14.87 -24.07 -20.17
CA LEU A 348 14.88 -25.14 -21.18
C LEU A 348 13.57 -25.07 -21.96
N ASP A 349 13.66 -24.86 -23.28
CA ASP A 349 12.51 -24.75 -24.19
C ASP A 349 11.43 -23.75 -23.72
N GLY A 350 11.86 -22.61 -23.17
CA GLY A 350 10.97 -21.55 -22.68
C GLY A 350 10.33 -21.82 -21.31
N LYS A 351 10.66 -22.92 -20.62
CA LYS A 351 10.23 -23.23 -19.25
C LYS A 351 11.41 -23.22 -18.27
N TYR A 352 11.16 -22.87 -17.02
CA TYR A 352 12.18 -22.88 -15.96
C TYR A 352 12.38 -24.28 -15.42
N ILE A 353 13.64 -24.66 -15.19
CA ILE A 353 13.99 -25.89 -14.47
C ILE A 353 13.80 -25.66 -12.97
N ALA A 354 12.78 -26.29 -12.40
CA ALA A 354 12.38 -26.19 -11.00
C ALA A 354 13.13 -27.16 -10.08
N THR A 355 13.27 -28.41 -10.49
CA THR A 355 14.05 -29.44 -9.78
C THR A 355 14.80 -30.30 -10.78
N ILE A 356 15.90 -30.89 -10.30
CA ILE A 356 16.69 -31.86 -11.05
C ILE A 356 16.96 -33.02 -10.11
N ASP A 357 16.36 -34.16 -10.40
CA ASP A 357 16.63 -35.42 -9.72
C ASP A 357 17.65 -36.19 -10.56
N ALA A 358 18.78 -36.55 -9.96
CA ALA A 358 19.86 -37.24 -10.65
C ALA A 358 20.09 -38.63 -10.05
N GLU A 359 20.02 -39.64 -10.92
CA GLU A 359 20.38 -41.02 -10.63
C GLU A 359 21.73 -41.34 -11.28
N TYR A 360 22.66 -41.84 -10.47
CA TYR A 360 24.02 -42.14 -10.90
C TYR A 360 24.16 -43.62 -11.25
N ASP A 361 24.52 -43.89 -12.51
CA ASP A 361 24.89 -45.21 -13.02
C ASP A 361 26.37 -45.20 -13.44
N ILE A 362 26.98 -46.37 -13.59
CA ILE A 362 28.40 -46.55 -13.95
C ILE A 362 28.71 -45.94 -15.33
N THR A 363 27.72 -45.90 -16.23
CA THR A 363 27.92 -45.49 -17.64
C THR A 363 27.21 -44.21 -18.04
N ARG A 364 26.31 -43.69 -17.19
CA ARG A 364 25.46 -42.53 -17.47
C ARG A 364 24.96 -41.89 -16.19
N ILE A 365 24.55 -40.64 -16.28
CA ILE A 365 23.77 -39.96 -15.23
C ILE A 365 22.39 -39.78 -15.83
N ARG A 366 21.39 -40.42 -15.22
CA ARG A 366 20.00 -40.20 -15.62
C ARG A 366 19.48 -39.02 -14.82
N ILE A 367 18.98 -38.02 -15.51
CA ILE A 367 18.39 -36.85 -14.86
C ILE A 367 16.93 -36.75 -15.22
N THR A 368 16.10 -36.45 -14.23
CA THR A 368 14.71 -36.03 -14.41
C THR A 368 14.64 -34.56 -14.05
N VAL A 369 14.32 -33.74 -15.04
CA VAL A 369 14.14 -32.30 -14.86
C VAL A 369 12.65 -31.99 -14.78
N THR A 370 12.26 -31.26 -13.75
CA THR A 370 10.90 -30.71 -13.63
C THR A 370 10.90 -29.30 -14.19
N LEU A 371 10.09 -29.07 -15.21
CA LEU A 371 9.93 -27.82 -15.94
C LEU A 371 8.60 -27.16 -15.57
N ALA A 372 8.61 -25.85 -15.36
CA ALA A 372 7.41 -25.06 -15.10
C ALA A 372 7.47 -23.71 -15.83
N LYS A 373 6.31 -23.18 -16.26
CA LYS A 373 6.22 -21.88 -16.93
C LYS A 373 6.80 -20.76 -16.06
N ASN A 374 6.49 -20.80 -14.76
CA ASN A 374 7.13 -20.01 -13.72
C ASN A 374 7.80 -20.99 -12.76
N PHE A 375 9.01 -20.67 -12.30
CA PHE A 375 9.76 -21.54 -11.40
C PHE A 375 8.88 -21.96 -10.21
N ASN A 376 8.53 -23.24 -10.10
CA ASN A 376 7.65 -23.76 -9.06
C ASN A 376 8.45 -24.61 -8.08
N GLN A 377 8.63 -24.14 -6.84
CA GLN A 377 8.89 -25.04 -5.72
C GLN A 377 7.78 -24.84 -4.69
N LEU A 378 6.67 -25.52 -4.94
CA LEU A 378 5.65 -25.85 -3.96
C LEU A 378 6.21 -26.94 -3.02
N SER A 379 7.08 -26.54 -2.09
CA SER A 379 7.24 -27.33 -0.89
C SER A 379 7.91 -26.54 0.22
N GLN A 380 7.21 -26.52 1.35
CA GLN A 380 7.72 -26.21 2.69
C GLN A 380 8.15 -24.76 2.93
N PHE A 381 7.22 -23.87 3.29
CA PHE A 381 7.40 -22.90 4.40
C PHE A 381 6.06 -22.30 4.88
N VAL A 382 4.95 -23.01 4.68
CA VAL A 382 3.78 -22.85 5.55
C VAL A 382 3.88 -23.98 6.56
N GLY A 383 4.88 -23.89 7.45
CA GLY A 383 4.69 -24.47 8.77
C GLY A 383 3.44 -23.80 9.30
N LEU A 384 2.36 -24.57 9.42
CA LEU A 384 1.17 -24.16 10.14
C LEU A 384 1.66 -23.73 11.53
N ASN A 385 1.79 -22.43 11.78
CA ASN A 385 1.68 -21.96 13.14
C ASN A 385 0.17 -21.98 13.45
N SER A 386 -0.35 -23.19 13.64
CA SER A 386 -1.74 -23.45 13.96
C SER A 386 -1.98 -23.07 15.42
N ASN A 387 -2.09 -21.79 15.70
CA ASN A 387 -2.95 -21.38 16.80
C ASN A 387 -4.37 -21.32 16.27
N TYR A 388 -5.03 -22.49 16.24
CA TYR A 388 -6.47 -22.55 16.15
C TYR A 388 -7.04 -21.97 17.44
N ARG A 389 -7.59 -20.76 17.38
CA ARG A 389 -8.32 -20.17 18.50
C ARG A 389 -9.79 -20.52 18.33
N LEU A 390 -10.21 -21.57 19.03
CA LEU A 390 -11.61 -21.75 19.39
C LEU A 390 -11.97 -20.61 20.32
N TYR A 391 -12.89 -19.76 19.90
CA TYR A 391 -13.69 -18.98 20.81
C TYR A 391 -15.08 -19.59 20.79
N ASP A 392 -15.66 -19.86 21.96
CA ASP A 392 -17.12 -19.96 22.04
C ASP A 392 -17.70 -18.70 21.41
N ILE A 393 -18.52 -18.84 20.38
CA ILE A 393 -19.21 -17.72 19.76
C ILE A 393 -20.21 -17.21 20.80
N SER A 394 -19.81 -16.20 21.56
CA SER A 394 -20.73 -15.49 22.43
C SER A 394 -21.77 -14.80 21.55
N GLU A 395 -23.07 -14.99 21.84
CA GLU A 395 -24.17 -14.26 21.20
C GLU A 395 -24.07 -12.73 21.38
N LYS A 396 -23.21 -12.26 22.31
CA LYS A 396 -22.95 -10.84 22.59
C LYS A 396 -21.75 -10.24 21.84
N GLN A 397 -21.00 -11.03 21.07
CA GLN A 397 -19.81 -10.55 20.38
C GLN A 397 -20.15 -10.05 18.98
N SER A 398 -19.70 -8.85 18.64
CA SER A 398 -19.77 -8.36 17.26
C SER A 398 -18.87 -9.20 16.35
N VAL A 399 -19.32 -9.45 15.13
CA VAL A 399 -18.61 -10.24 14.11
C VAL A 399 -18.03 -9.31 13.06
N GLU A 400 -16.77 -9.48 12.68
CA GLU A 400 -16.16 -8.70 11.59
C GLU A 400 -16.65 -9.21 10.23
N ARG A 401 -17.36 -8.34 9.49
CA ARG A 401 -17.75 -8.55 8.11
C ARG A 401 -16.78 -7.79 7.21
N HIS A 402 -15.91 -8.55 6.56
CA HIS A 402 -14.98 -8.00 5.58
C HIS A 402 -15.62 -7.99 4.19
N ILE A 403 -15.78 -6.79 3.66
CA ILE A 403 -16.24 -6.52 2.30
C ILE A 403 -15.01 -6.39 1.42
N GLN A 404 -14.83 -7.36 0.53
CA GLN A 404 -13.78 -7.35 -0.47
C GLN A 404 -14.39 -7.00 -1.82
N TYR A 405 -14.01 -5.87 -2.39
CA TYR A 405 -14.41 -5.48 -3.74
C TYR A 405 -13.17 -5.22 -4.59
N SER A 406 -13.08 -5.89 -5.74
CA SER A 406 -11.90 -5.83 -6.59
C SER A 406 -12.28 -5.54 -8.04
N GLU A 407 -11.60 -4.57 -8.65
CA GLU A 407 -11.71 -4.28 -10.08
C GLU A 407 -10.36 -4.48 -10.78
N ARG A 408 -10.37 -4.44 -12.11
CA ARG A 408 -9.19 -4.72 -12.93
C ARG A 408 -8.90 -3.59 -13.91
N ILE A 409 -7.61 -3.33 -14.08
CA ILE A 409 -7.06 -2.61 -15.22
C ILE A 409 -6.45 -3.66 -16.14
N ILE A 410 -7.10 -3.90 -17.28
CA ILE A 410 -6.54 -4.78 -18.31
C ILE A 410 -5.49 -4.00 -19.10
N VAL A 411 -4.27 -4.53 -19.12
CA VAL A 411 -3.13 -4.02 -19.87
C VAL A 411 -2.92 -4.89 -21.09
N GLY A 412 -3.25 -4.36 -22.27
CA GLY A 412 -3.38 -5.17 -23.47
C GLY A 412 -3.11 -4.45 -24.77
N LYS A 413 -3.11 -5.22 -25.87
CA LYS A 413 -2.98 -4.66 -27.24
C LYS A 413 -4.32 -4.20 -27.80
N SER A 414 -5.40 -4.70 -27.20
CA SER A 414 -6.76 -4.28 -27.47
C SER A 414 -7.27 -3.41 -26.32
N ALA A 415 -8.25 -2.57 -26.64
CA ALA A 415 -8.95 -1.79 -25.64
C ALA A 415 -10.26 -2.45 -25.25
N TYR A 416 -10.55 -2.39 -23.96
CA TYR A 416 -11.77 -2.91 -23.35
C TYR A 416 -12.54 -1.80 -22.65
N ALA A 417 -13.86 -1.92 -22.64
CA ALA A 417 -14.74 -1.05 -21.89
C ALA A 417 -15.86 -1.85 -21.24
N SER A 418 -16.24 -1.46 -20.02
CA SER A 418 -17.49 -1.95 -19.43
C SER A 418 -18.70 -1.24 -20.01
N VAL A 419 -19.73 -2.01 -20.30
CA VAL A 419 -21.00 -1.52 -20.82
C VAL A 419 -22.00 -1.51 -19.68
N TYR A 420 -22.54 -0.33 -19.38
CA TYR A 420 -23.45 -0.14 -18.27
C TYR A 420 -24.79 0.39 -18.76
N SER A 421 -25.90 -0.13 -18.23
CA SER A 421 -27.25 0.34 -18.56
C SER A 421 -27.98 0.85 -17.31
N TYR A 422 -28.51 2.08 -17.38
CA TYR A 422 -29.27 2.72 -16.29
C TYR A 422 -30.55 3.35 -16.78
N GLN A 423 -31.49 3.63 -15.87
CA GLN A 423 -32.67 4.44 -16.17
C GLN A 423 -32.35 5.93 -15.94
N ASP A 424 -32.56 6.78 -16.96
CA ASP A 424 -32.46 8.22 -16.76
C ASP A 424 -33.63 8.75 -15.90
N SER A 425 -33.58 10.04 -15.53
CA SER A 425 -34.61 10.68 -14.71
C SER A 425 -36.01 10.69 -15.35
N LYS A 426 -36.14 10.23 -16.60
CA LYS A 426 -37.41 10.07 -17.33
C LYS A 426 -37.80 8.60 -17.50
N GLY A 427 -37.10 7.67 -16.83
CA GLY A 427 -37.37 6.23 -16.90
C GLY A 427 -37.01 5.60 -18.24
N LYS A 428 -36.07 6.18 -18.99
CA LYS A 428 -35.56 5.61 -20.24
C LYS A 428 -34.22 4.92 -20.00
N THR A 429 -34.09 3.67 -20.47
CA THR A 429 -32.82 2.95 -20.45
C THR A 429 -31.79 3.69 -21.31
N ARG A 430 -30.68 4.07 -20.69
CA ARG A 430 -29.48 4.61 -21.31
C ARG A 430 -28.37 3.61 -21.15
N THR A 431 -27.54 3.48 -22.17
CA THR A 431 -26.31 2.70 -22.10
C THR A 431 -25.14 3.68 -22.12
N SER A 432 -24.29 3.61 -21.10
CA SER A 432 -23.01 4.32 -21.07
C SER A 432 -21.88 3.31 -21.18
N ARG A 433 -20.81 3.73 -21.84
CA ARG A 433 -19.52 3.07 -21.77
C ARG A 433 -18.63 3.88 -20.81
N TYR A 434 -17.67 3.25 -20.15
CA TYR A 434 -16.65 3.92 -19.32
C TYR A 434 -17.13 4.54 -17.99
N GLN A 435 -18.36 4.25 -17.55
CA GLN A 435 -18.86 4.63 -16.22
C GLN A 435 -18.67 3.44 -15.28
N THR A 436 -17.56 3.44 -14.55
CA THR A 436 -17.25 2.50 -13.46
C THR A 436 -16.79 3.30 -12.25
N ILE A 437 -16.63 2.66 -11.08
CA ILE A 437 -16.00 3.31 -9.91
C ILE A 437 -14.60 3.84 -10.28
N LEU A 438 -13.94 3.18 -11.23
CA LEU A 438 -12.63 3.53 -11.79
C LEU A 438 -12.66 4.61 -12.89
N ARG A 439 -13.76 5.32 -13.13
CA ARG A 439 -13.88 6.34 -14.20
C ARG A 439 -12.71 7.33 -14.25
N TYR A 440 -12.24 7.78 -13.08
CA TYR A 440 -11.12 8.73 -12.98
C TYR A 440 -9.77 8.06 -12.70
N PHE A 441 -9.76 6.74 -12.54
CA PHE A 441 -8.54 6.00 -12.20
C PHE A 441 -7.52 6.03 -13.33
N THR A 442 -7.94 5.80 -14.59
CA THR A 442 -7.05 5.87 -15.77
C THR A 442 -6.48 7.28 -15.96
N ILE A 443 -7.29 8.30 -15.63
CA ILE A 443 -6.89 9.69 -15.62
C ILE A 443 -5.81 9.95 -14.57
N MET A 444 -5.97 9.46 -13.33
CA MET A 444 -4.93 9.57 -12.31
C MET A 444 -3.69 8.71 -12.59
N MET A 445 -3.85 7.54 -13.20
CA MET A 445 -2.72 6.73 -13.69
C MET A 445 -1.88 7.46 -14.73
N LYS A 446 -2.49 8.28 -15.59
CA LYS A 446 -1.72 9.10 -16.54
C LYS A 446 -0.69 9.97 -15.82
N ARG A 447 -1.01 10.45 -14.62
CA ARG A 447 -0.09 11.25 -13.79
C ARG A 447 1.09 10.46 -13.25
N THR A 448 0.99 9.13 -13.19
CA THR A 448 2.16 8.27 -12.95
C THR A 448 3.22 8.50 -14.03
N PHE A 449 2.82 8.88 -15.25
CA PHE A 449 3.73 9.14 -16.37
C PHE A 449 4.03 10.63 -16.59
N ASP A 450 3.05 11.52 -16.39
CA ASP A 450 3.19 12.96 -16.69
C ASP A 450 2.36 13.86 -15.76
N ARG A 451 3.02 14.70 -14.95
CA ARG A 451 2.34 15.68 -14.08
C ARG A 451 1.99 17.00 -14.79
N ASN A 452 2.69 17.36 -15.87
CA ASN A 452 2.56 18.68 -16.53
C ASN A 452 1.52 18.70 -17.66
N ALA A 453 0.83 17.58 -17.89
CA ALA A 453 -0.10 17.42 -18.99
C ALA A 453 -1.40 18.22 -18.90
N TRP A 454 -1.57 19.04 -17.86
CA TRP A 454 -2.82 19.73 -17.58
C TRP A 454 -2.69 21.23 -17.53
N SER A 455 -3.75 21.88 -18.00
CA SER A 455 -3.87 23.33 -18.04
C SER A 455 -3.89 23.92 -16.63
N ALA A 456 -3.57 25.21 -16.49
CA ALA A 456 -3.65 25.90 -15.20
C ALA A 456 -5.06 25.81 -14.56
N ASP A 457 -6.10 25.69 -15.39
CA ASP A 457 -7.50 25.52 -14.98
C ASP A 457 -7.80 24.11 -14.40
N GLU A 458 -6.91 23.13 -14.60
CA GLU A 458 -7.03 21.76 -14.08
C GLU A 458 -6.18 21.52 -12.81
N SER A 459 -5.39 22.51 -12.38
CA SER A 459 -4.49 22.43 -11.22
C SER A 459 -5.22 22.35 -9.87
N ASP A 460 -6.48 22.80 -9.81
CA ASP A 460 -7.36 22.69 -8.64
C ASP A 460 -7.90 21.26 -8.42
N TYR A 461 -7.69 20.34 -9.38
CA TYR A 461 -8.25 18.98 -9.34
C TYR A 461 -7.21 17.88 -9.07
N ILE A 462 -6.06 18.24 -8.51
CA ILE A 462 -4.97 17.31 -8.22
C ILE A 462 -5.29 16.54 -6.92
N LEU A 463 -5.70 15.28 -7.04
CA LEU A 463 -5.77 14.35 -5.91
C LEU A 463 -4.37 13.80 -5.58
N ASN A 464 -3.96 13.91 -4.32
CA ASN A 464 -2.77 13.24 -3.80
C ASN A 464 -3.15 11.85 -3.27
N LYS A 465 -2.30 11.27 -2.42
CA LYS A 465 -2.59 10.01 -1.76
C LYS A 465 -3.96 10.05 -1.09
N ILE A 466 -4.79 9.05 -1.36
CA ILE A 466 -6.08 8.89 -0.70
C ILE A 466 -5.84 8.60 0.79
N MET A 467 -6.50 9.36 1.64
CA MET A 467 -6.35 9.30 3.10
C MET A 467 -7.67 9.30 3.86
N CYS A 468 -8.79 9.61 3.19
CA CYS A 468 -10.11 9.61 3.82
C CYS A 468 -11.20 9.07 2.89
N ALA A 469 -12.22 8.45 3.49
CA ALA A 469 -13.42 7.99 2.84
C ALA A 469 -14.63 8.65 3.51
N TRP A 470 -15.46 9.28 2.70
CA TRP A 470 -16.80 9.66 3.09
C TRP A 470 -17.76 8.54 2.75
N THR A 471 -18.54 8.09 3.71
CA THR A 471 -19.50 7.01 3.52
C THR A 471 -20.92 7.44 3.83
N VAL A 472 -21.85 7.00 3.01
CA VAL A 472 -23.29 7.24 3.15
C VAL A 472 -24.01 5.90 3.12
N PHE A 473 -25.03 5.78 3.96
CA PHE A 473 -25.86 4.59 4.11
C PHE A 473 -27.27 4.91 3.64
N ASP A 474 -27.98 3.89 3.14
CA ASP A 474 -29.44 3.87 2.97
C ASP A 474 -30.09 5.25 2.79
N LYS A 475 -30.04 5.75 1.55
CA LYS A 475 -30.52 7.07 1.08
C LYS A 475 -31.41 7.86 2.07
N ASP A 476 -30.92 9.02 2.51
CA ASP A 476 -31.82 10.14 2.84
C ASP A 476 -32.27 10.79 1.53
N THR A 477 -33.57 10.78 1.24
CA THR A 477 -34.12 10.83 -0.13
C THR A 477 -34.24 12.22 -0.76
N THR A 478 -33.68 13.26 -0.16
CA THR A 478 -34.21 14.62 -0.36
C THR A 478 -33.37 15.62 -1.19
N SER A 479 -32.13 15.31 -1.60
CA SER A 479 -31.30 16.31 -2.33
C SER A 479 -30.47 15.73 -3.49
N ALA A 480 -30.52 16.40 -4.65
CA ALA A 480 -29.68 16.13 -5.84
C ALA A 480 -28.24 16.70 -5.74
N LYS A 481 -27.87 17.17 -4.55
CA LYS A 481 -26.52 17.56 -4.13
C LYS A 481 -26.26 16.83 -2.81
N PHE A 482 -25.00 16.45 -2.56
CA PHE A 482 -24.53 15.74 -1.36
C PHE A 482 -24.63 16.55 -0.04
N ASP A 483 -25.74 17.26 0.17
CA ASP A 483 -26.17 17.78 1.47
C ASP A 483 -26.96 16.66 2.18
N GLY A 484 -26.23 15.74 2.80
CA GLY A 484 -26.78 14.64 3.57
C GLY A 484 -25.79 14.16 4.62
N LYS A 485 -26.29 13.72 5.78
CA LYS A 485 -25.46 13.22 6.89
C LYS A 485 -24.69 11.98 6.44
N GLY A 486 -23.37 12.05 6.43
CA GLY A 486 -22.48 10.92 6.20
C GLY A 486 -21.48 10.78 7.32
N VAL A 487 -20.53 9.87 7.18
CA VAL A 487 -19.46 9.69 8.17
C VAL A 487 -18.10 9.63 7.45
N LEU A 488 -17.08 10.17 8.11
CA LEU A 488 -15.73 10.26 7.59
C LEU A 488 -14.83 9.24 8.29
N LEU A 489 -14.08 8.49 7.50
CA LEU A 489 -13.17 7.43 7.97
C LEU A 489 -11.77 7.67 7.39
N PRO A 490 -10.69 7.39 8.13
CA PRO A 490 -9.37 7.35 7.53
C PRO A 490 -9.23 6.13 6.61
N VAL A 491 -8.54 6.33 5.50
CA VAL A 491 -8.24 5.28 4.52
C VAL A 491 -6.75 4.99 4.55
N VAL A 492 -6.41 3.71 4.72
CA VAL A 492 -5.05 3.23 4.50
C VAL A 492 -4.92 2.83 3.04
N ALA A 493 -4.26 3.68 2.28
CA ALA A 493 -3.95 3.45 0.87
C ALA A 493 -2.51 2.93 0.72
N PHE A 494 -2.32 1.79 0.07
CA PHE A 494 -0.99 1.19 -0.13
C PHE A 494 -0.89 0.36 -1.42
N PRO A 495 0.31 0.27 -2.03
CA PRO A 495 0.58 -0.68 -3.10
C PRO A 495 0.74 -2.11 -2.54
N PHE A 496 0.26 -3.10 -3.28
CA PHE A 496 0.30 -4.51 -2.91
C PHE A 496 0.58 -5.39 -4.13
N GLY A 497 1.85 -5.73 -4.38
CA GLY A 497 2.26 -6.44 -5.59
C GLY A 497 1.89 -5.65 -6.86
N ASN A 498 1.12 -6.27 -7.77
CA ASN A 498 0.60 -5.63 -8.98
C ASN A 498 -0.75 -4.93 -8.73
N SER A 499 -1.03 -4.47 -7.52
CA SER A 499 -2.36 -3.97 -7.15
C SER A 499 -2.28 -2.79 -6.21
N ILE A 500 -3.35 -2.01 -6.21
CA ILE A 500 -3.54 -0.88 -5.31
C ILE A 500 -4.65 -1.25 -4.33
N CYS A 501 -4.45 -0.95 -3.06
CA CYS A 501 -5.39 -1.31 -2.00
C CYS A 501 -5.78 -0.07 -1.19
N PHE A 502 -7.07 0.02 -0.89
CA PHE A 502 -7.64 1.00 0.02
C PHE A 502 -8.46 0.26 1.06
N THR A 503 -8.18 0.52 2.33
CA THR A 503 -8.94 -0.08 3.43
C THR A 503 -9.38 0.97 4.44
N PHE A 504 -10.62 0.84 4.89
CA PHE A 504 -11.20 1.62 5.97
C PHE A 504 -12.16 0.73 6.78
N SER A 505 -12.26 1.03 8.07
CA SER A 505 -12.94 0.17 9.04
C SER A 505 -13.74 1.00 10.01
N TYR A 506 -14.90 0.48 10.39
CA TYR A 506 -15.75 1.09 11.41
C TYR A 506 -15.22 0.74 12.80
N TYR A 507 -15.52 1.59 13.79
CA TYR A 507 -15.03 1.38 15.15
C TYR A 507 -15.65 0.11 15.76
N ASP A 508 -16.97 -0.04 15.67
CA ASP A 508 -17.69 -1.24 16.10
C ASP A 508 -18.91 -1.53 15.20
N ASN A 509 -19.84 -2.37 15.66
CA ASN A 509 -21.04 -2.76 14.92
C ASN A 509 -22.12 -1.65 14.83
N TYR A 510 -21.94 -0.52 15.51
CA TYR A 510 -22.89 0.59 15.60
C TYR A 510 -22.26 1.95 15.29
N GLY A 511 -21.04 2.20 15.80
CA GLY A 511 -20.34 3.46 15.77
C GLY A 511 -19.12 3.50 14.86
N VAL A 512 -18.85 4.70 14.34
CA VAL A 512 -17.71 5.01 13.45
C VAL A 512 -16.50 5.50 14.24
N GLY A 513 -16.75 6.20 15.33
CA GLY A 513 -15.74 6.86 16.16
C GLY A 513 -16.37 7.94 17.03
N PHE A 514 -15.54 8.63 17.80
CA PHE A 514 -15.99 9.60 18.79
C PHE A 514 -15.93 11.02 18.25
N GLN A 515 -17.00 11.79 18.47
CA GLN A 515 -17.07 13.22 18.22
C GLN A 515 -17.13 14.04 19.50
N SER A 516 -16.83 15.33 19.39
CA SER A 516 -17.06 16.31 20.45
C SER A 516 -18.41 17.00 20.19
N SER A 517 -19.45 16.65 20.95
CA SER A 517 -20.80 17.21 20.80
C SER A 517 -21.12 18.24 21.87
N ASN A 518 -21.73 19.36 21.46
CA ASN A 518 -22.20 20.42 22.36
C ASN A 518 -23.50 20.07 23.11
N ASP A 519 -24.05 18.87 22.92
CA ASP A 519 -25.28 18.40 23.58
C ASP A 519 -25.04 17.97 25.04
N TYR A 520 -24.25 18.71 25.81
CA TYR A 520 -24.05 18.42 27.24
C TYR A 520 -25.08 19.18 28.08
N GLU A 521 -26.12 18.48 28.53
CA GLU A 521 -27.13 18.96 29.49
C GLU A 521 -27.83 20.30 29.10
N ASN A 522 -27.83 20.66 27.81
CA ASN A 522 -28.27 21.97 27.29
C ASN A 522 -27.48 23.16 27.87
N GLU A 523 -26.28 22.93 28.38
CA GLU A 523 -25.41 23.99 28.91
C GLU A 523 -24.59 24.63 27.78
N THR A 524 -24.51 25.96 27.80
CA THR A 524 -23.66 26.72 26.88
C THR A 524 -22.19 26.50 27.26
N ASP A 525 -21.31 26.45 26.26
CA ASP A 525 -19.86 26.31 26.43
C ASP A 525 -19.37 24.99 27.03
N LYS A 526 -20.17 23.92 26.98
CA LYS A 526 -19.77 22.56 27.33
C LYS A 526 -19.92 21.61 26.16
N ALA A 527 -19.07 20.59 26.12
CA ALA A 527 -19.22 19.48 25.19
C ALA A 527 -18.90 18.16 25.86
N ALA A 528 -19.57 17.11 25.41
CA ALA A 528 -19.28 15.75 25.79
C ALA A 528 -18.80 14.95 24.58
N GLN A 529 -17.97 13.96 24.89
CA GLN A 529 -17.61 12.95 23.91
C GLN A 529 -18.80 12.04 23.61
N ARG A 530 -19.18 11.90 22.35
CA ARG A 530 -20.26 11.01 21.89
C ARG A 530 -19.78 10.08 20.78
N LEU A 531 -20.25 8.83 20.78
CA LEU A 531 -20.06 7.90 19.66
C LEU A 531 -21.00 8.25 18.50
N VAL A 532 -20.46 8.36 17.29
CA VAL A 532 -21.22 8.66 16.06
C VAL A 532 -21.75 7.36 15.46
N PRO A 533 -23.09 7.17 15.34
CA PRO A 533 -23.67 5.99 14.73
C PRO A 533 -23.57 6.01 13.20
N TYR A 534 -23.49 4.83 12.58
CA TYR A 534 -23.61 4.65 11.12
C TYR A 534 -24.73 3.72 10.68
N THR A 535 -25.46 3.16 11.63
CA THR A 535 -26.57 2.24 11.39
C THR A 535 -27.90 2.90 11.70
N ASP A 536 -28.98 2.26 11.26
CA ASP A 536 -30.32 2.62 11.72
C ASP A 536 -30.54 2.29 13.21
N VAL A 537 -31.78 2.47 13.68
CA VAL A 537 -32.18 2.20 15.08
C VAL A 537 -32.08 0.72 15.47
N TYR A 538 -31.99 -0.19 14.50
CA TYR A 538 -31.88 -1.63 14.71
C TYR A 538 -30.44 -2.14 14.56
N GLY A 539 -29.51 -1.28 14.14
CA GLY A 539 -28.11 -1.68 13.89
C GLY A 539 -27.86 -2.17 12.46
N GLU A 540 -28.81 -1.95 11.55
CA GLU A 540 -28.80 -2.49 10.19
C GLU A 540 -28.40 -1.41 9.18
N ILE A 541 -27.82 -1.86 8.05
CA ILE A 541 -27.69 -1.08 6.82
C ILE A 541 -27.96 -1.97 5.61
N SER A 542 -28.62 -1.49 4.56
CA SER A 542 -28.84 -2.26 3.33
C SER A 542 -27.78 -1.99 2.26
N LYS A 543 -27.37 -0.73 2.11
CA LYS A 543 -26.44 -0.26 1.10
C LYS A 543 -25.39 0.67 1.69
N LEU A 544 -24.18 0.56 1.16
CA LEU A 544 -23.07 1.48 1.43
C LEU A 544 -22.62 2.13 0.13
N SER A 545 -22.48 3.43 0.17
CA SER A 545 -21.77 4.17 -0.85
C SER A 545 -20.62 4.95 -0.25
N PHE A 546 -19.57 5.15 -1.03
CA PHE A 546 -18.41 5.89 -0.57
C PHE A 546 -17.79 6.78 -1.64
N GLU A 547 -17.09 7.81 -1.17
CA GLU A 547 -16.21 8.69 -1.94
C GLU A 547 -14.86 8.78 -1.21
N MET A 548 -13.77 8.48 -1.90
CA MET A 548 -12.41 8.51 -1.35
C MET A 548 -11.61 9.69 -1.91
N SER A 549 -10.92 10.40 -1.02
CA SER A 549 -10.14 11.62 -1.34
C SER A 549 -8.87 11.73 -0.49
N ASP A 550 -8.02 12.70 -0.81
CA ASP A 550 -6.82 13.07 -0.03
C ASP A 550 -7.12 14.03 1.13
N LYS A 551 -8.25 14.73 1.07
CA LYS A 551 -8.76 15.61 2.13
C LYS A 551 -10.28 15.67 2.12
N ALA A 552 -10.88 15.95 3.28
CA ALA A 552 -12.33 16.18 3.36
C ALA A 552 -12.68 17.67 3.20
N TRP A 553 -11.86 18.60 3.69
CA TRP A 553 -12.00 20.06 3.46
C TRP A 553 -10.68 20.82 3.69
N THR A 554 -10.74 22.14 3.89
CA THR A 554 -9.58 23.02 4.12
C THR A 554 -9.71 23.72 5.48
N PRO A 555 -8.86 23.35 6.47
CA PRO A 555 -8.88 23.89 7.83
C PRO A 555 -8.98 25.41 8.00
N SER A 556 -9.84 25.85 8.92
CA SER A 556 -9.97 27.26 9.35
C SER A 556 -10.25 27.37 10.86
N LEU A 557 -10.10 28.57 11.42
CA LEU A 557 -10.48 28.85 12.81
C LEU A 557 -11.99 28.66 13.03
N ASP A 558 -12.82 29.06 12.06
CA ASP A 558 -14.28 28.95 12.19
C ASP A 558 -14.74 27.50 12.31
N ASP A 559 -14.06 26.59 11.61
CA ASP A 559 -14.37 25.17 11.65
C ASP A 559 -13.92 24.48 12.96
N GLN A 560 -13.09 25.15 13.78
CA GLN A 560 -12.69 24.69 15.13
C GLN A 560 -13.61 25.21 16.24
N LYS A 561 -14.54 26.12 15.92
CA LYS A 561 -15.52 26.65 16.88
C LYS A 561 -16.58 25.60 17.21
N ASP A 562 -17.37 25.89 18.22
CA ASP A 562 -18.49 25.06 18.65
C ASP A 562 -19.49 24.85 17.51
N GLY A 563 -19.73 23.58 17.17
CA GLY A 563 -20.56 23.20 16.03
C GLY A 563 -19.87 23.30 14.66
N GLY A 564 -18.59 23.68 14.62
CA GLY A 564 -17.74 23.65 13.43
C GLY A 564 -17.33 22.23 13.03
N LYS A 565 -16.86 22.09 11.78
CA LYS A 565 -16.59 20.78 11.15
C LYS A 565 -15.59 19.92 11.91
N ALA A 566 -14.53 20.51 12.47
CA ALA A 566 -13.48 19.77 13.19
C ALA A 566 -13.99 19.11 14.49
N MET A 567 -15.05 19.67 15.09
CA MET A 567 -15.65 19.12 16.31
C MET A 567 -16.56 17.92 16.05
N LEU A 568 -17.25 17.94 14.91
CA LEU A 568 -18.26 16.95 14.55
C LEU A 568 -17.66 15.63 14.09
N TYR A 569 -16.39 15.61 13.69
CA TYR A 569 -15.76 14.39 13.21
C TYR A 569 -15.79 13.22 14.21
N PRO A 570 -16.15 12.00 13.76
CA PRO A 570 -16.31 11.57 12.35
C PRO A 570 -17.69 11.84 11.71
N GLU A 571 -18.64 12.50 12.39
CA GLU A 571 -19.91 12.91 11.76
C GLU A 571 -19.64 13.94 10.65
N GLY A 572 -20.20 13.66 9.49
CA GLY A 572 -20.00 14.44 8.28
C GLY A 572 -21.23 15.26 7.93
N ASN A 573 -21.06 16.58 7.83
CA ASN A 573 -22.12 17.50 7.42
C ASN A 573 -21.96 17.99 5.97
N SER A 574 -20.77 17.81 5.38
CA SER A 574 -20.45 18.13 3.99
C SER A 574 -19.14 17.42 3.63
N PHE A 575 -19.02 16.88 2.43
CA PHE A 575 -17.74 16.44 1.87
C PHE A 575 -17.32 17.41 0.76
N ALA A 576 -16.08 17.89 0.75
CA ALA A 576 -15.59 18.64 -0.40
C ALA A 576 -15.55 17.67 -1.58
N THR A 577 -16.50 17.80 -2.52
CA THR A 577 -16.54 16.96 -3.73
C THR A 577 -15.23 17.12 -4.46
N ALA A 578 -14.37 16.10 -4.41
CA ALA A 578 -13.15 16.12 -5.19
C ALA A 578 -13.50 15.64 -6.60
N THR A 579 -13.26 16.49 -7.60
CA THR A 579 -13.70 16.27 -8.99
C THR A 579 -13.17 14.97 -9.61
N TYR A 580 -12.17 14.32 -9.02
CA TYR A 580 -11.64 13.02 -9.42
C TYR A 580 -11.60 11.95 -8.31
N ALA A 581 -12.44 12.08 -7.27
CA ALA A 581 -12.50 11.07 -6.21
C ALA A 581 -12.81 9.66 -6.76
N LEU A 582 -12.29 8.63 -6.07
CA LEU A 582 -12.71 7.26 -6.31
C LEU A 582 -14.04 7.06 -5.61
N THR A 583 -15.10 6.77 -6.37
CA THR A 583 -16.46 6.84 -5.82
C THR A 583 -17.42 5.82 -6.41
N THR A 584 -18.28 5.30 -5.54
CA THR A 584 -19.47 4.50 -5.90
C THR A 584 -20.70 5.37 -6.11
N LEU A 585 -20.56 6.70 -6.19
CA LEU A 585 -21.67 7.65 -6.29
C LEU A 585 -21.69 8.27 -7.69
N VAL A 586 -22.85 8.27 -8.36
CA VAL A 586 -23.00 8.95 -9.66
C VAL A 586 -23.55 10.35 -9.49
N VAL A 587 -22.95 11.29 -10.23
CA VAL A 587 -23.42 12.69 -10.40
C VAL A 587 -24.75 12.79 -11.19
N THR A 588 -25.25 11.69 -11.77
CA THR A 588 -26.48 11.67 -12.60
C THR A 588 -27.79 11.62 -11.81
N GLY A 589 -27.74 11.67 -10.48
CA GLY A 589 -28.93 11.82 -9.62
C GLY A 589 -29.65 10.52 -9.24
N GLN A 590 -29.09 9.35 -9.56
CA GLN A 590 -29.52 8.04 -9.05
C GLN A 590 -28.33 7.41 -8.31
N LEU A 591 -28.36 7.42 -6.98
CA LEU A 591 -27.27 6.92 -6.12
C LEU A 591 -27.30 5.39 -5.94
N ASP A 592 -28.37 4.72 -6.39
CA ASP A 592 -28.58 3.29 -6.17
C ASP A 592 -27.80 2.38 -7.15
N ASP A 593 -27.30 2.95 -8.24
CA ASP A 593 -26.79 2.20 -9.39
C ASP A 593 -25.40 1.57 -9.15
N TYR A 594 -24.60 2.12 -8.23
CA TYR A 594 -23.23 1.67 -7.92
C TYR A 594 -23.00 1.44 -6.42
N ALA A 595 -24.02 1.62 -5.58
CA ALA A 595 -23.92 1.36 -4.15
C ALA A 595 -23.61 -0.13 -3.89
N LEU A 596 -22.72 -0.40 -2.94
CA LEU A 596 -22.45 -1.76 -2.50
C LEU A 596 -23.66 -2.28 -1.71
N GLN A 597 -24.30 -3.33 -2.20
CA GLN A 597 -25.34 -4.05 -1.47
C GLN A 597 -24.68 -4.90 -0.39
N ILE A 598 -24.98 -4.60 0.87
CA ILE A 598 -24.35 -5.26 2.02
C ILE A 598 -25.39 -6.04 2.82
N GLU A 599 -26.55 -5.44 3.15
CA GLU A 599 -27.52 -6.10 4.06
C GLU A 599 -26.83 -6.56 5.36
N LYS A 600 -26.35 -5.57 6.13
CA LYS A 600 -25.64 -5.75 7.39
C LYS A 600 -26.62 -6.06 8.52
N ASP A 601 -26.31 -7.07 9.33
CA ASP A 601 -27.00 -7.34 10.60
C ASP A 601 -26.41 -6.50 11.75
N SER A 602 -27.24 -6.23 12.77
CA SER A 602 -26.92 -5.56 14.02
C SER A 602 -25.63 -6.02 14.70
N ARG A 603 -25.25 -7.29 14.54
CA ARG A 603 -24.04 -7.90 15.12
C ARG A 603 -22.77 -7.64 14.31
N GLU A 604 -22.89 -7.24 13.06
CA GLU A 604 -21.74 -7.15 12.16
C GLU A 604 -21.03 -5.81 12.34
N LYS A 605 -19.70 -5.82 12.41
CA LYS A 605 -18.86 -4.65 12.18
C LYS A 605 -18.39 -4.69 10.73
N ILE A 606 -18.45 -3.56 10.04
CA ILE A 606 -18.00 -3.48 8.65
C ILE A 606 -16.51 -3.14 8.59
N ASP A 607 -15.79 -3.89 7.75
CA ASP A 607 -14.48 -3.52 7.23
C ASP A 607 -14.54 -3.56 5.70
N VAL A 608 -14.05 -2.51 5.03
CA VAL A 608 -14.04 -2.44 3.57
C VAL A 608 -12.62 -2.49 3.06
N ASN A 609 -12.39 -3.34 2.07
CA ASN A 609 -11.17 -3.36 1.29
C ASN A 609 -11.51 -3.31 -0.19
N TYR A 610 -11.09 -2.23 -0.84
CA TYR A 610 -11.25 -1.99 -2.27
C TYR A 610 -9.89 -2.14 -2.95
N GLN A 611 -9.81 -3.02 -3.95
CA GLN A 611 -8.56 -3.31 -4.66
C GLN A 611 -8.68 -3.11 -6.17
N VAL A 612 -7.61 -2.61 -6.77
CA VAL A 612 -7.49 -2.49 -8.23
C VAL A 612 -6.29 -3.30 -8.67
N HIS A 613 -6.53 -4.32 -9.49
CA HIS A 613 -5.48 -5.21 -9.99
C HIS A 613 -5.05 -4.82 -11.40
N TYR A 614 -3.74 -4.72 -11.63
CA TYR A 614 -3.18 -4.66 -12.98
C TYR A 614 -2.97 -6.07 -13.51
N VAL A 615 -3.64 -6.41 -14.60
CA VAL A 615 -3.58 -7.73 -15.24
C VAL A 615 -3.35 -7.57 -16.73
N SER A 616 -2.62 -8.50 -17.33
CA SER A 616 -2.45 -8.52 -18.78
C SER A 616 -3.43 -9.46 -19.46
N ASP A 617 -3.88 -9.09 -20.67
CA ASP A 617 -4.61 -9.99 -21.57
C ASP A 617 -3.70 -10.96 -22.34
N SER A 618 -2.37 -10.77 -22.32
CA SER A 618 -1.43 -11.49 -23.16
C SER A 618 -0.17 -11.93 -22.41
N ASN A 619 0.40 -13.07 -22.83
CA ASN A 619 1.59 -13.66 -22.24
C ASN A 619 2.90 -12.91 -22.57
N ASP A 620 2.90 -12.13 -23.64
CA ASP A 620 4.07 -11.33 -24.04
C ASP A 620 4.13 -10.00 -23.29
N ILE A 621 3.03 -9.51 -22.72
CA ILE A 621 3.00 -8.30 -21.92
C ILE A 621 3.34 -8.63 -20.47
N VAL A 622 4.24 -7.84 -19.90
CA VAL A 622 4.67 -7.97 -18.51
C VAL A 622 4.20 -6.76 -17.72
N VAL A 623 3.41 -7.01 -16.68
CA VAL A 623 2.94 -6.02 -15.72
C VAL A 623 3.68 -6.23 -14.40
N CYS A 624 4.29 -5.15 -13.90
CA CYS A 624 5.11 -5.17 -12.70
C CYS A 624 4.57 -4.22 -11.62
N PRO A 625 5.08 -4.32 -10.38
CA PRO A 625 4.60 -3.53 -9.25
C PRO A 625 4.74 -2.02 -9.41
N GLY A 626 5.58 -1.54 -10.35
CA GLY A 626 5.82 -0.11 -10.55
C GLY A 626 4.56 0.70 -10.84
N LEU A 627 3.58 0.14 -11.54
CA LEU A 627 2.29 0.81 -11.78
C LEU A 627 1.53 1.10 -10.49
N ALA A 628 1.56 0.16 -9.52
CA ALA A 628 0.93 0.33 -8.22
C ALA A 628 1.78 1.21 -7.29
N LEU A 629 3.08 0.93 -7.19
CA LEU A 629 4.03 1.64 -6.30
C LEU A 629 4.06 3.14 -6.54
N PHE A 630 4.02 3.57 -7.80
CA PHE A 630 4.15 4.98 -8.17
C PHE A 630 2.80 5.66 -8.47
N ASN A 631 1.69 4.98 -8.21
CA ASN A 631 0.38 5.57 -8.43
C ASN A 631 0.12 6.70 -7.40
N PRO A 632 -0.33 7.88 -7.85
CA PRO A 632 -0.60 9.02 -6.95
C PRO A 632 -1.62 8.75 -5.85
N TYR A 633 -2.50 7.76 -6.01
CA TYR A 633 -3.50 7.44 -4.98
C TYR A 633 -2.93 6.74 -3.75
N VAL A 634 -1.74 6.12 -3.84
CA VAL A 634 -1.12 5.41 -2.71
C VAL A 634 0.25 5.95 -2.32
N SER A 635 0.86 6.78 -3.17
CA SER A 635 2.20 7.32 -2.94
C SER A 635 2.15 8.79 -2.56
N ASN A 636 2.82 9.12 -1.45
CA ASN A 636 3.11 10.49 -1.02
C ASN A 636 4.39 11.04 -1.66
N GLU A 637 5.09 10.26 -2.51
CA GLU A 637 6.18 10.84 -3.29
C GLU A 637 5.60 12.05 -4.01
N ALA A 638 6.04 13.25 -3.58
CA ALA A 638 5.74 14.47 -4.31
C ALA A 638 6.02 14.14 -5.76
N ALA A 639 5.04 14.35 -6.65
CA ALA A 639 5.27 14.14 -8.07
C ALA A 639 6.29 15.21 -8.50
N ILE A 640 7.56 14.87 -8.32
CA ILE A 640 8.68 15.72 -8.65
C ILE A 640 8.58 15.88 -10.16
N LEU A 641 8.66 17.14 -10.57
CA LEU A 641 8.66 17.69 -11.92
C LEU A 641 9.77 17.13 -12.83
N GLU A 642 10.09 15.84 -12.75
CA GLU A 642 11.21 15.25 -13.46
C GLU A 642 10.71 14.16 -14.43
N PRO A 643 10.25 14.54 -15.64
CA PRO A 643 10.25 13.66 -16.82
C PRO A 643 11.58 12.89 -16.96
N GLU A 644 12.66 13.42 -16.40
CA GLU A 644 14.00 12.82 -16.28
C GLU A 644 14.08 11.50 -15.50
N LYS A 645 12.99 11.06 -14.85
CA LYS A 645 12.94 9.79 -14.11
C LYS A 645 12.34 8.61 -14.87
N PHE A 646 11.72 8.82 -16.04
CA PHE A 646 11.15 7.73 -16.84
C PHE A 646 12.03 7.33 -18.02
N TYR A 647 12.14 6.02 -18.21
CA TYR A 647 13.05 5.43 -19.17
C TYR A 647 12.37 4.31 -19.93
N VAL A 648 12.64 4.26 -21.21
CA VAL A 648 12.42 3.06 -22.04
C VAL A 648 13.70 2.26 -22.00
N ILE A 649 13.57 0.99 -21.63
CA ILE A 649 14.70 0.07 -21.53
C ILE A 649 14.52 -1.03 -22.56
N TRP A 650 15.44 -1.09 -23.51
CA TRP A 650 15.51 -2.13 -24.55
C TRP A 650 16.55 -3.17 -24.15
N GLN A 651 16.18 -4.45 -24.23
CA GLN A 651 17.04 -5.56 -23.78
C GLN A 651 17.19 -6.64 -24.85
N LYS A 652 18.36 -7.27 -24.90
CA LYS A 652 18.63 -8.47 -25.71
C LYS A 652 18.16 -9.78 -25.06
N GLN A 653 17.38 -9.68 -23.99
CA GLN A 653 16.80 -10.79 -23.25
C GLN A 653 15.34 -10.50 -22.93
N THR A 654 14.55 -11.52 -22.63
CA THR A 654 13.17 -11.37 -22.18
C THR A 654 13.10 -10.87 -20.73
N ILE A 655 12.00 -10.21 -20.38
CA ILE A 655 11.62 -9.80 -19.04
C ILE A 655 10.88 -10.96 -18.37
N ASN A 656 11.31 -11.32 -17.17
CA ASN A 656 10.58 -12.24 -16.32
C ASN A 656 9.45 -11.51 -15.58
N ALA A 657 8.26 -12.11 -15.49
CA ALA A 657 7.09 -11.52 -14.83
C ALA A 657 7.28 -11.26 -13.32
N LEU A 658 8.15 -12.01 -12.64
CA LEU A 658 8.53 -11.81 -11.23
C LEU A 658 9.58 -10.72 -11.04
N LYS A 659 10.26 -10.28 -12.11
CA LYS A 659 11.28 -9.24 -12.01
C LYS A 659 10.63 -7.89 -11.70
N ARG A 660 11.04 -7.27 -10.59
CA ARG A 660 10.58 -5.92 -10.21
C ARG A 660 11.43 -4.82 -10.85
N ASP A 661 12.75 -5.02 -10.88
CA ASP A 661 13.70 -4.00 -11.29
C ASP A 661 14.69 -4.49 -12.34
N ILE A 662 15.16 -3.57 -13.16
CA ILE A 662 16.26 -3.74 -14.11
C ILE A 662 17.47 -2.97 -13.58
N VAL A 663 18.62 -3.64 -13.53
CA VAL A 663 19.91 -3.01 -13.25
C VAL A 663 20.61 -2.75 -14.58
N ALA A 664 20.97 -1.49 -14.85
CA ALA A 664 21.68 -1.12 -16.07
C ALA A 664 23.03 -1.85 -16.13
N SER A 665 23.27 -2.48 -17.27
CA SER A 665 24.51 -3.17 -17.63
C SER A 665 24.79 -2.96 -19.13
N GLN A 666 25.90 -3.47 -19.65
CA GLN A 666 26.30 -3.27 -21.05
C GLN A 666 25.32 -3.89 -22.08
N SER A 667 24.40 -4.77 -21.67
CA SER A 667 23.44 -5.46 -22.56
C SER A 667 22.11 -4.71 -22.73
N ILE A 668 22.04 -3.47 -22.27
CA ILE A 668 20.80 -2.70 -22.12
C ILE A 668 20.97 -1.32 -22.76
N THR A 669 19.99 -0.89 -23.56
CA THR A 669 19.91 0.49 -24.04
C THR A 669 18.85 1.24 -23.24
N VAL A 670 19.26 2.32 -22.60
CA VAL A 670 18.39 3.17 -21.77
C VAL A 670 18.12 4.46 -22.53
N GLN A 671 16.85 4.70 -22.86
CA GLN A 671 16.39 5.93 -23.49
C GLN A 671 15.58 6.73 -22.48
N GLN A 672 16.06 7.91 -22.13
CA GLN A 672 15.31 8.85 -21.31
C GLN A 672 14.12 9.39 -22.11
N LEU A 673 12.94 9.39 -21.50
CA LEU A 673 11.77 10.06 -22.07
C LEU A 673 11.89 11.55 -21.78
N SER A 674 12.34 12.34 -22.77
CA SER A 674 12.40 13.80 -22.63
C SER A 674 11.03 14.43 -22.95
N SER A 675 10.72 15.56 -22.31
CA SER A 675 9.58 16.41 -22.69
C SER A 675 9.75 17.06 -24.07
N ALA A 676 10.93 16.98 -24.68
CA ALA A 676 11.29 17.68 -25.92
C ALA A 676 11.09 16.87 -27.21
N THR A 677 10.79 15.57 -27.13
CA THR A 677 10.59 14.70 -28.31
C THR A 677 9.19 14.81 -28.94
N ALA A 678 8.41 15.82 -28.57
CA ALA A 678 7.04 16.03 -29.05
C ALA A 678 6.75 17.51 -29.26
N TRP A 679 7.01 18.02 -30.46
CA TRP A 679 6.45 19.29 -30.90
C TRP A 679 5.62 19.03 -32.14
N GLU A 680 4.30 18.97 -31.95
CA GLU A 680 3.37 19.58 -32.90
C GLU A 680 2.07 19.97 -32.17
N VAL A 681 1.95 21.29 -32.02
CA VAL A 681 0.75 22.13 -31.82
C VAL A 681 -0.11 21.91 -30.56
N ASN A 682 0.22 22.73 -29.55
CA ASN A 682 -0.54 23.10 -28.34
C ASN A 682 -0.85 22.01 -27.30
N PHE A 683 -0.44 22.31 -26.05
CA PHE A 683 -0.47 21.50 -24.82
C PHE A 683 0.73 20.55 -24.62
N GLY A 684 1.73 21.03 -23.89
CA GLY A 684 2.98 20.31 -23.56
C GLY A 684 2.78 19.15 -22.59
N SER A 685 2.29 18.02 -23.10
CA SER A 685 2.23 16.72 -22.41
C SER A 685 3.10 15.67 -23.12
N LEU A 686 3.52 14.62 -22.42
CA LEU A 686 4.19 13.44 -22.98
C LEU A 686 3.32 12.82 -24.09
N SER A 687 3.77 12.89 -25.33
CA SER A 687 3.08 12.36 -26.53
C SER A 687 2.86 10.84 -26.51
N HIS A 688 3.54 10.13 -25.62
CA HIS A 688 3.46 8.66 -25.54
C HIS A 688 2.29 8.16 -24.71
N ALA A 689 1.69 8.96 -23.83
CA ALA A 689 0.57 8.55 -22.97
C ALA A 689 -0.64 9.46 -23.20
N VAL A 690 -1.65 8.95 -23.90
CA VAL A 690 -2.83 9.73 -24.32
C VAL A 690 -4.12 9.09 -23.82
N MET A 691 -5.08 9.92 -23.42
CA MET A 691 -6.43 9.46 -23.07
C MET A 691 -7.29 9.41 -24.34
N ILE A 692 -7.98 8.30 -24.57
CA ILE A 692 -8.94 8.12 -25.66
C ILE A 692 -10.22 7.55 -25.06
N ASN A 693 -11.30 8.34 -25.04
CA ASN A 693 -12.61 7.92 -24.52
C ASN A 693 -12.55 7.30 -23.11
N GLY A 694 -11.74 7.85 -22.20
CA GLY A 694 -11.59 7.33 -20.82
C GLY A 694 -10.62 6.15 -20.66
N ILE A 695 -10.04 5.65 -21.75
CA ILE A 695 -9.00 4.61 -21.76
C ILE A 695 -7.63 5.29 -21.94
N LEU A 696 -6.64 4.86 -21.14
CA LEU A 696 -5.27 5.32 -21.31
C LEU A 696 -4.59 4.47 -22.39
N LYS A 697 -3.99 5.12 -23.39
CA LYS A 697 -3.22 4.48 -24.46
C LYS A 697 -1.76 4.91 -24.37
N TRP A 698 -0.88 3.93 -24.39
CA TRP A 698 0.54 4.11 -24.66
C TRP A 698 0.81 3.97 -26.16
N ASN A 699 1.38 5.01 -26.76
CA ASN A 699 1.70 5.05 -28.18
C ASN A 699 2.95 4.23 -28.50
N PRO A 700 3.04 3.69 -29.74
CA PRO A 700 4.21 3.00 -30.26
C PRO A 700 5.52 3.74 -30.05
N MET A 701 6.60 2.97 -29.89
CA MET A 701 7.97 3.49 -29.81
C MET A 701 8.87 2.77 -30.81
N THR A 702 9.83 3.49 -31.39
CA THR A 702 10.81 2.93 -32.32
C THR A 702 11.97 2.30 -31.56
N CYS A 703 12.32 1.06 -31.91
CA CYS A 703 13.46 0.37 -31.32
C CYS A 703 14.79 0.98 -31.82
N PRO A 704 15.73 1.31 -30.92
CA PRO A 704 17.02 1.88 -31.29
C PRO A 704 18.09 0.82 -31.62
N ILE A 705 17.86 -0.46 -31.33
CA ILE A 705 18.88 -1.53 -31.41
C ILE A 705 18.41 -2.75 -32.19
N ASP A 706 19.35 -3.48 -32.79
CA ASP A 706 19.06 -4.75 -33.45
C ASP A 706 19.02 -5.92 -32.46
N GLY A 707 18.08 -6.83 -32.70
CA GLY A 707 17.91 -8.06 -31.92
C GLY A 707 17.42 -7.81 -30.50
N ALA A 708 16.61 -6.77 -30.26
CA ALA A 708 15.91 -6.64 -29.00
C ALA A 708 14.92 -7.79 -28.82
N LYS A 709 14.85 -8.32 -27.60
CA LYS A 709 13.96 -9.40 -27.17
C LYS A 709 12.88 -8.92 -26.20
N SER A 710 13.01 -7.69 -25.70
CA SER A 710 12.00 -7.04 -24.89
C SER A 710 12.23 -5.53 -24.78
N TRP A 711 11.18 -4.83 -24.37
CA TRP A 711 11.23 -3.43 -23.95
C TRP A 711 10.40 -3.23 -22.68
N ALA A 712 10.75 -2.24 -21.87
CA ALA A 712 10.03 -1.90 -20.65
C ALA A 712 10.00 -0.39 -20.39
N ILE A 713 8.88 0.10 -19.88
CA ILE A 713 8.79 1.42 -19.26
C ILE A 713 9.14 1.29 -17.80
N CYS A 714 10.12 2.07 -17.37
CA CYS A 714 10.65 2.02 -16.02
C CYS A 714 10.81 3.40 -15.40
N LYS A 715 10.74 3.46 -14.07
CA LYS A 715 11.13 4.63 -13.28
C LYS A 715 12.49 4.38 -12.62
N LYS A 716 13.40 5.34 -12.71
CA LYS A 716 14.72 5.24 -12.06
C LYS A 716 14.57 5.42 -10.54
N VAL A 717 15.06 4.45 -9.78
CA VAL A 717 15.00 4.42 -8.30
C VAL A 717 16.38 4.40 -7.64
N GLY A 718 17.45 4.31 -8.44
CA GLY A 718 18.83 4.37 -7.97
C GLY A 718 19.80 4.69 -9.11
N ALA A 719 21.10 4.78 -8.82
CA ALA A 719 22.11 5.22 -9.80
C ALA A 719 22.02 4.49 -11.15
N ASN A 720 21.77 3.18 -11.12
CA ASN A 720 21.64 2.29 -12.28
C ASN A 720 20.47 1.30 -12.13
N ARG A 721 19.45 1.63 -11.33
CA ARG A 721 18.31 0.73 -11.06
C ARG A 721 17.00 1.36 -11.48
N TYR A 722 16.20 0.56 -12.17
CA TYR A 722 14.97 1.00 -12.83
C TYR A 722 13.83 0.05 -12.47
N THR A 723 12.84 0.51 -11.74
CA THR A 723 11.64 -0.27 -11.40
C THR A 723 10.72 -0.33 -12.62
N ILE A 724 10.33 -1.55 -13.01
CA ILE A 724 9.48 -1.79 -14.17
C ILE A 724 8.03 -1.42 -13.82
N LEU A 725 7.39 -0.62 -14.68
CA LEU A 725 5.95 -0.37 -14.63
C LEU A 725 5.24 -1.43 -15.47
N PHE A 726 5.58 -1.48 -16.76
CA PHE A 726 5.10 -2.48 -17.70
C PHE A 726 6.10 -2.65 -18.85
N GLY A 727 5.94 -3.71 -19.65
CA GLY A 727 6.77 -3.96 -20.82
C GLY A 727 6.22 -5.08 -21.70
N GLN A 728 6.98 -5.45 -22.72
CA GLN A 728 6.63 -6.51 -23.64
C GLN A 728 7.86 -7.34 -24.03
N ASN A 729 7.69 -8.65 -24.08
CA ASN A 729 8.62 -9.62 -24.63
C ASN A 729 8.35 -9.80 -26.12
N VAL A 730 9.15 -9.15 -26.95
CA VAL A 730 8.96 -9.13 -28.41
C VAL A 730 10.31 -9.12 -29.11
N ASN A 731 10.39 -9.84 -30.24
CA ASN A 731 11.53 -9.74 -31.15
C ASN A 731 11.37 -8.51 -32.03
N ILE A 732 12.24 -7.53 -31.87
CA ILE A 732 12.18 -6.26 -32.61
C ILE A 732 13.60 -5.78 -32.97
N ASN A 733 13.75 -5.26 -34.17
CA ASN A 733 15.02 -4.75 -34.71
C ASN A 733 15.05 -3.23 -34.77
N SER A 734 16.22 -2.66 -35.04
CA SER A 734 16.38 -1.21 -35.10
C SER A 734 15.48 -0.61 -36.18
N GLY A 735 14.76 0.45 -35.85
CA GLY A 735 13.83 1.14 -36.76
C GLY A 735 12.41 0.56 -36.80
N GLU A 736 12.16 -0.64 -36.26
CA GLU A 736 10.80 -1.18 -36.11
C GLU A 736 10.08 -0.52 -34.93
N THR A 737 8.74 -0.45 -35.00
CA THR A 737 7.89 0.16 -33.96
C THR A 737 7.12 -0.88 -33.16
N THR A 738 6.99 -0.66 -31.85
CA THR A 738 6.15 -1.47 -30.98
C THR A 738 4.66 -1.29 -31.29
N GLU A 739 3.83 -2.19 -30.77
CA GLU A 739 2.38 -2.01 -30.79
C GLU A 739 1.94 -0.94 -29.77
N SER A 740 0.69 -0.47 -29.90
CA SER A 740 0.07 0.35 -28.84
C SER A 740 -0.32 -0.53 -27.67
N ILE A 741 -0.23 -0.01 -26.45
CA ILE A 741 -0.71 -0.69 -25.24
C ILE A 741 -1.85 0.11 -24.62
N TYR A 742 -2.95 -0.53 -24.29
CA TYR A 742 -4.14 0.08 -23.70
C TYR A 742 -4.28 -0.35 -22.24
N PHE A 743 -4.75 0.58 -21.42
CA PHE A 743 -5.05 0.38 -20.00
C PHE A 743 -6.53 0.63 -19.78
N SER A 744 -7.28 -0.46 -19.72
CA SER A 744 -8.73 -0.47 -19.69
C SER A 744 -9.25 -0.76 -18.30
N ALA A 745 -9.89 0.23 -17.68
CA ALA A 745 -10.64 0.03 -16.45
C ALA A 745 -11.95 -0.69 -16.74
N VAL A 746 -12.10 -1.87 -16.14
CA VAL A 746 -13.23 -2.75 -16.40
C VAL A 746 -13.78 -3.37 -15.12
N ILE A 747 -15.10 -3.54 -15.12
CA ILE A 747 -15.82 -4.41 -14.21
C ILE A 747 -15.61 -5.85 -14.71
N PRO A 748 -15.16 -6.78 -13.84
CA PRO A 748 -14.80 -8.15 -14.21
C PRO A 748 -15.84 -8.95 -15.01
N GLU A 749 -17.12 -8.65 -14.84
CA GLU A 749 -18.23 -9.49 -15.33
C GLU A 749 -18.83 -9.02 -16.66
N ASP A 750 -18.58 -7.76 -17.06
CA ASP A 750 -19.33 -7.08 -18.13
C ASP A 750 -18.45 -6.16 -19.01
N TYR A 751 -17.33 -6.67 -19.52
CA TYR A 751 -16.47 -5.92 -20.45
C TYR A 751 -16.43 -6.53 -21.85
N GLN A 752 -16.25 -5.66 -22.84
CA GLN A 752 -16.14 -6.03 -24.25
C GLN A 752 -14.98 -5.28 -24.89
N GLU A 753 -14.37 -5.90 -25.90
CA GLU A 753 -13.40 -5.23 -26.77
C GLU A 753 -14.11 -4.10 -27.54
N VAL A 754 -13.45 -2.95 -27.64
CA VAL A 754 -13.98 -1.77 -28.31
C VAL A 754 -13.06 -1.32 -29.44
N ASP A 755 -13.64 -1.07 -30.62
CA ASP A 755 -12.94 -0.41 -31.72
C ASP A 755 -13.09 1.11 -31.59
N PHE A 756 -11.98 1.82 -31.47
CA PHE A 756 -11.97 3.29 -31.40
C PHE A 756 -12.29 3.97 -32.74
N ASN A 757 -12.22 3.24 -33.85
CA ASN A 757 -12.57 3.77 -35.18
C ASN A 757 -14.09 3.72 -35.45
N ALA A 758 -14.85 3.02 -34.62
CA ALA A 758 -16.30 3.05 -34.66
C ALA A 758 -16.79 4.32 -33.94
N THR A 759 -16.95 5.41 -34.69
CA THR A 759 -17.66 6.62 -34.26
C THR A 759 -18.95 6.25 -33.53
N VAL A 760 -19.10 6.69 -32.27
CA VAL A 760 -20.36 6.67 -31.52
C VAL A 760 -21.01 8.04 -31.58
#